data_AF-A0A7G7CSP8-F1
#
_entry.id   AF-A0A7G7CSP8-F1
#
_cell.length_a   1.000
_cell.length_b   1.000
_cell.length_c   1.000
_cell.angle_alpha   90.00
_cell.angle_beta   90.00
_cell.angle_gamma   90.00
#
_symmetry.space_group_name_H-M   'P 1'
#
loop_
_entity.id
_entity.type
_entity.pdbx_description
1 polymer ?
#
loop_
_entity_poly.entity_id
_entity_poly.type
_entity_poly.pdbx_seq_one_letter_code
_entity_poly.pdbx_strand_id
1 'polypeptide(L)'
;MTPTGREIRVSESGPEKRLKFFGLSDYGTFWQADRLLELVREFDATRGDQGINDIVELHHLALFLEHKVLPKDLAEAERDAPLAHVPEIREVIGRFFGKVTDATFSTLVQDVDFQYRTDVLDLLGKNKVFERCTDSIVLAALQEQSFHPHDLLSCQALVRAYDQEIRALLLDEPRNAELLARKFLQSEGRDPIHLPKSFTPADQRGLFDRYLDEEEPNLNFVKLIASARADKNTGVDARLKLKARRKADALTKKMFESTEGIKTGCEVGISADQVEEVVQSLDGMVGKYSYSRTWLTENLDYPTILNNFVHLFQFANDHMLLELPSYGAQLGVFERFMGTPGKDDYRTGAVFRLKDQASLLQTLMYERFLSSEGIELESVIAWFFTDYLEQEFGAKGLKYRASSPTATYLEKSRHLFSEMESVLKQFTLHVDYGEVDPELLTITSEQLSYGDIPSQVVDKYAYVANNADIQGIQHLLFSDQSGLVHISSDLEAESFLHLVIANDIAYDQFHEYQQRNIDFLVEKGILTGDRDRIAFASAPQLHVLKELWEYEATSCLHHSAAGQKAIDEMVSAGWLAHRSTLLSAAEVSYFNYFLNDKEFSNGPSLRNRYLHGSQADGDDDRVHRHTYLTALRLLVALVIKINDDFCLTDNAVLAKE
;
A
#
# COMPACT_ATOMS: atom_id res chain seq x y z
N MET A 1 -24.40 -23.77 -6.63
CA MET A 1 -25.71 -23.63 -5.97
C MET A 1 -25.89 -22.16 -5.63
N THR A 2 -26.78 -21.51 -6.36
CA THR A 2 -27.12 -20.09 -6.24
C THR A 2 -27.80 -19.82 -4.89
N PRO A 3 -27.36 -18.86 -4.07
CA PRO A 3 -28.13 -18.42 -2.93
C PRO A 3 -29.24 -17.51 -3.44
N THR A 4 -30.48 -17.98 -3.33
CA THR A 4 -31.72 -17.24 -3.55
C THR A 4 -31.72 -15.93 -2.77
N GLY A 5 -31.91 -14.82 -3.50
CA GLY A 5 -32.10 -13.49 -2.95
C GLY A 5 -33.29 -13.45 -2.00
N ARG A 6 -33.03 -13.06 -0.76
CA ARG A 6 -34.07 -12.51 0.12
C ARG A 6 -34.32 -11.09 -0.36
N GLU A 7 -35.48 -10.85 -0.96
CA GLU A 7 -36.04 -9.51 -1.09
C GLU A 7 -36.10 -8.86 0.30
N ILE A 8 -35.21 -7.88 0.52
CA ILE A 8 -35.34 -6.96 1.64
C ILE A 8 -36.47 -6.02 1.24
N ARG A 9 -37.68 -6.30 1.73
CA ARG A 9 -38.75 -5.31 1.74
C ARG A 9 -38.29 -4.15 2.62
N VAL A 10 -37.89 -3.05 1.98
CA VAL A 10 -37.69 -1.76 2.64
C VAL A 10 -39.05 -1.32 3.18
N SER A 11 -39.21 -1.33 4.50
CA SER A 11 -40.37 -0.71 5.14
C SER A 11 -40.32 0.80 4.92
N GLU A 12 -41.35 1.39 4.33
CA GLU A 12 -41.50 2.84 4.07
C GLU A 12 -41.74 3.69 5.34
N SER A 13 -41.20 3.29 6.49
CA SER A 13 -41.17 4.11 7.71
C SER A 13 -39.92 3.77 8.52
N GLY A 14 -38.76 4.21 8.04
CA GLY A 14 -37.53 4.25 8.84
C GLY A 14 -37.51 5.46 9.79
N PRO A 15 -36.64 5.48 10.81
CA PRO A 15 -36.44 6.67 11.65
C PRO A 15 -36.08 7.87 10.75
N GLU A 16 -36.63 9.06 11.06
CA GLU A 16 -36.31 10.31 10.36
C GLU A 16 -34.79 10.44 10.19
N LYS A 17 -34.32 10.51 8.94
CA LYS A 17 -32.89 10.66 8.65
C LYS A 17 -32.45 12.07 9.04
N ARG A 18 -31.86 12.20 10.23
CA ARG A 18 -31.31 13.48 10.72
C ARG A 18 -30.09 13.92 9.90
N LEU A 19 -29.93 15.25 9.78
CA LEU A 19 -28.90 15.88 8.97
C LEU A 19 -27.48 15.67 9.53
N LYS A 20 -26.54 15.20 8.71
CA LYS A 20 -25.12 15.08 9.10
C LYS A 20 -24.17 15.58 8.01
N PHE A 21 -23.23 16.44 8.40
CA PHE A 21 -22.18 16.94 7.52
C PHE A 21 -20.96 16.01 7.60
N PHE A 22 -20.67 15.29 6.52
CA PHE A 22 -19.55 14.33 6.46
C PHE A 22 -18.25 14.94 5.92
N GLY A 23 -18.29 16.21 5.50
CA GLY A 23 -17.19 16.92 4.86
C GLY A 23 -17.48 17.25 3.40
N LEU A 24 -16.69 18.17 2.83
CA LEU A 24 -16.86 18.66 1.46
C LEU A 24 -16.58 17.61 0.38
N SER A 25 -15.73 16.63 0.69
CA SER A 25 -15.34 15.57 -0.24
C SER A 25 -16.21 14.32 -0.12
N ASP A 26 -17.14 14.28 0.84
CA ASP A 26 -18.03 13.13 1.03
C ASP A 26 -19.35 13.35 0.29
N TYR A 27 -19.63 12.47 -0.67
CA TYR A 27 -20.85 12.53 -1.46
C TYR A 27 -22.11 12.47 -0.60
N GLY A 28 -22.09 11.74 0.52
CA GLY A 28 -23.19 11.63 1.49
C GLY A 28 -23.67 12.97 2.04
N THR A 29 -22.81 13.98 2.09
CA THR A 29 -23.17 15.36 2.42
C THR A 29 -24.20 15.92 1.42
N PHE A 30 -24.05 15.66 0.12
CA PHE A 30 -24.89 16.26 -0.92
C PHE A 30 -26.23 15.53 -1.14
N TRP A 31 -26.41 14.32 -0.61
CA TRP A 31 -27.65 13.53 -0.74
C TRP A 31 -28.74 13.93 0.27
N GLN A 32 -28.52 14.93 1.13
CA GLN A 32 -29.41 15.31 2.24
C GLN A 32 -30.15 16.64 2.00
N ALA A 33 -30.28 17.06 0.73
CA ALA A 33 -30.84 18.35 0.33
C ALA A 33 -32.23 18.65 0.92
N ASP A 34 -33.14 17.68 0.91
CA ASP A 34 -34.52 17.87 1.40
C ASP A 34 -34.55 18.18 2.89
N ARG A 35 -33.83 17.39 3.70
CA ARG A 35 -33.74 17.59 5.15
C ARG A 35 -33.04 18.90 5.50
N LEU A 36 -32.00 19.25 4.74
CA LEU A 36 -31.31 20.53 4.90
C LEU A 36 -32.27 21.71 4.68
N LEU A 37 -33.07 21.68 3.61
CA LEU A 37 -34.02 22.74 3.27
C LEU A 37 -35.17 22.85 4.29
N GLU A 38 -35.65 21.72 4.79
CA GLU A 38 -36.64 21.65 5.86
C GLU A 38 -36.14 22.39 7.11
N LEU A 39 -34.94 22.04 7.59
CA LEU A 39 -34.36 22.65 8.79
C LEU A 39 -34.07 24.14 8.63
N VAL A 40 -33.63 24.58 7.45
CA VAL A 40 -33.44 26.01 7.14
C VAL A 40 -34.75 26.78 7.28
N ARG A 41 -35.86 26.22 6.77
CA ARG A 41 -37.17 26.90 6.78
C ARG A 41 -37.82 26.92 8.16
N GLU A 42 -37.57 25.90 8.97
CA GLU A 42 -38.16 25.73 10.29
C GLU A 42 -37.32 26.31 11.44
N PHE A 43 -36.15 26.87 11.13
CA PHE A 43 -35.28 27.41 12.16
C PHE A 43 -35.93 28.60 12.89
N ASP A 44 -36.09 28.46 14.20
CA ASP A 44 -36.56 29.50 15.11
C ASP A 44 -35.69 29.50 16.38
N ALA A 45 -34.92 30.58 16.58
CA ALA A 45 -34.01 30.74 17.71
C ALA A 45 -34.74 30.83 19.08
N THR A 46 -36.06 31.01 19.08
CA THR A 46 -36.90 31.10 20.28
C THR A 46 -37.59 29.79 20.66
N ARG A 47 -37.45 28.74 19.83
CA ARG A 47 -38.04 27.41 20.06
C ARG A 47 -37.51 26.81 21.38
N GLY A 48 -38.40 26.62 22.34
CA GLY A 48 -38.10 25.95 23.62
C GLY A 48 -38.15 24.41 23.50
N ASP A 49 -37.44 23.73 24.42
CA ASP A 49 -37.39 22.27 24.60
C ASP A 49 -36.77 21.45 23.45
N GLN A 50 -35.50 21.73 23.13
CA GLN A 50 -34.69 20.93 22.20
C GLN A 50 -33.91 19.83 22.93
N GLY A 51 -33.95 18.60 22.41
CA GLY A 51 -33.10 17.50 22.88
C GLY A 51 -31.67 17.60 22.34
N ILE A 52 -30.76 16.79 22.87
CA ILE A 52 -29.34 16.81 22.44
C ILE A 52 -29.18 16.52 20.95
N ASN A 53 -29.94 15.56 20.40
CA ASN A 53 -29.86 15.22 18.98
C ASN A 53 -30.30 16.39 18.09
N ASP A 54 -31.28 17.19 18.52
CA ASP A 54 -31.73 18.38 17.78
C ASP A 54 -30.66 19.47 17.77
N ILE A 55 -29.97 19.65 18.91
CA ILE A 55 -28.87 20.60 19.04
C ILE A 55 -27.66 20.21 18.18
N VAL A 56 -27.36 18.91 18.10
CA VAL A 56 -26.29 18.40 17.22
C VAL A 56 -26.69 18.53 15.75
N GLU A 57 -27.96 18.28 15.41
CA GLU A 57 -28.46 18.46 14.06
C GLU A 57 -28.38 19.94 13.62
N LEU A 58 -28.65 20.88 14.53
CA LEU A 58 -28.40 22.31 14.31
C LEU A 58 -26.91 22.63 14.10
N HIS A 59 -26.00 21.93 14.78
CA HIS A 59 -24.57 22.07 14.51
C HIS A 59 -24.23 21.67 13.07
N HIS A 60 -24.76 20.54 12.59
CA HIS A 60 -24.55 20.08 11.22
C HIS A 60 -25.16 21.06 10.22
N LEU A 61 -26.36 21.58 10.46
CA LEU A 61 -26.96 22.65 9.66
C LEU A 61 -26.02 23.86 9.53
N ALA A 62 -25.44 24.33 10.64
CA ALA A 62 -24.48 25.43 10.59
C ALA A 62 -23.26 25.12 9.71
N LEU A 63 -22.74 23.88 9.73
CA LEU A 63 -21.63 23.47 8.86
C LEU A 63 -22.01 23.50 7.37
N PHE A 64 -23.19 23.01 7.01
CA PHE A 64 -23.70 23.10 5.64
C PHE A 64 -23.77 24.55 5.15
N LEU A 65 -24.32 25.44 5.97
CA LEU A 65 -24.46 26.86 5.66
C LEU A 65 -23.10 27.57 5.56
N GLU A 66 -22.20 27.36 6.53
CA GLU A 66 -20.84 27.94 6.54
C GLU A 66 -20.04 27.54 5.30
N HIS A 67 -20.21 26.29 4.84
CA HIS A 67 -19.58 25.76 3.63
C HIS A 67 -20.36 26.04 2.33
N LYS A 68 -21.49 26.75 2.41
CA LYS A 68 -22.37 27.08 1.26
C LYS A 68 -22.82 25.83 0.48
N VAL A 69 -23.00 24.72 1.18
CA VAL A 69 -23.51 23.47 0.61
C VAL A 69 -25.02 23.53 0.61
N LEU A 70 -25.58 24.13 -0.44
CA LEU A 70 -27.03 24.25 -0.68
C LEU A 70 -27.36 23.78 -2.10
N PRO A 71 -28.60 23.30 -2.35
CA PRO A 71 -29.06 22.95 -3.69
C PRO A 71 -28.84 24.09 -4.69
N LYS A 72 -28.30 23.76 -5.88
CA LYS A 72 -27.87 24.75 -6.89
C LYS A 72 -29.03 25.40 -7.64
N ASP A 73 -30.19 24.79 -7.60
CA ASP A 73 -31.46 25.22 -8.19
C ASP A 73 -32.14 26.35 -7.41
N LEU A 74 -31.66 26.67 -6.20
CA LEU A 74 -32.15 27.81 -5.41
C LEU A 74 -31.68 29.16 -5.98
N ALA A 75 -32.56 30.15 -5.95
CA ALA A 75 -32.19 31.52 -6.32
C ALA A 75 -31.08 32.07 -5.41
N GLU A 76 -30.23 32.98 -5.91
CA GLU A 76 -29.10 33.53 -5.15
C GLU A 76 -29.55 34.22 -3.84
N ALA A 77 -30.67 34.95 -3.87
CA ALA A 77 -31.27 35.55 -2.69
C ALA A 77 -31.78 34.53 -1.66
N GLU A 78 -32.23 33.36 -2.10
CA GLU A 78 -32.69 32.26 -1.24
C GLU A 78 -31.52 31.45 -0.66
N ARG A 79 -30.35 31.51 -1.30
CA ARG A 79 -29.11 30.89 -0.80
C ARG A 79 -28.42 31.74 0.26
N ASP A 80 -28.48 33.07 0.15
CA ASP A 80 -27.81 33.99 1.07
C ASP A 80 -28.58 34.23 2.39
N ALA A 81 -29.91 34.23 2.36
CA ALA A 81 -30.71 34.47 3.56
C ALA A 81 -30.45 33.48 4.72
N PRO A 82 -30.33 32.15 4.47
CA PRO A 82 -30.01 31.17 5.51
C PRO A 82 -28.66 31.37 6.20
N LEU A 83 -27.64 31.90 5.50
CA LEU A 83 -26.33 32.16 6.09
C LEU A 83 -26.38 33.17 7.25
N ALA A 84 -27.36 34.08 7.22
CA ALA A 84 -27.55 35.07 8.30
C ALA A 84 -27.93 34.43 9.65
N HIS A 85 -28.48 33.21 9.64
CA HIS A 85 -28.88 32.49 10.85
C HIS A 85 -27.71 31.76 11.53
N VAL A 86 -26.55 31.62 10.89
CA VAL A 86 -25.41 30.88 11.47
C VAL A 86 -25.03 31.40 12.86
N PRO A 87 -24.86 32.72 13.11
CA PRO A 87 -24.55 33.21 14.46
C PRO A 87 -25.63 32.88 15.49
N GLU A 88 -26.91 32.94 15.10
CA GLU A 88 -28.05 32.62 15.98
C GLU A 88 -28.06 31.13 16.33
N ILE A 89 -27.83 30.24 15.36
CA ILE A 89 -27.68 28.80 15.57
C ILE A 89 -26.55 28.52 16.56
N ARG A 90 -25.38 29.16 16.36
CA ARG A 90 -24.22 29.01 17.25
C ARG A 90 -24.53 29.50 18.67
N GLU A 91 -25.31 30.57 18.82
CA GLU A 91 -25.75 31.07 20.13
C GLU A 91 -26.69 30.09 20.84
N VAL A 92 -27.66 29.51 20.13
CA VAL A 92 -28.58 28.49 20.68
C VAL A 92 -27.79 27.29 21.21
N ILE A 93 -26.85 26.77 20.40
CA ILE A 93 -25.96 25.66 20.79
C ILE A 93 -25.17 26.04 22.06
N GLY A 94 -24.53 27.22 22.09
CA GLY A 94 -23.75 27.67 23.23
C GLY A 94 -24.59 27.83 24.50
N ARG A 95 -25.79 28.39 24.40
CA ARG A 95 -26.73 28.56 25.51
C ARG A 95 -27.21 27.21 26.06
N PHE A 96 -27.43 26.23 25.18
CA PHE A 96 -27.82 24.88 25.57
C PHE A 96 -26.72 24.21 26.40
N PHE A 97 -25.49 24.10 25.87
CA PHE A 97 -24.37 23.51 26.60
C PHE A 97 -23.90 24.33 27.81
N GLY A 98 -24.18 25.64 27.81
CA GLY A 98 -23.92 26.53 28.95
C GLY A 98 -24.68 26.14 30.22
N LYS A 99 -25.86 25.52 30.10
CA LYS A 99 -26.72 25.09 31.23
C LYS A 99 -26.38 23.72 31.80
N VAL A 100 -25.44 22.98 31.19
CA VAL A 100 -25.10 21.63 31.60
C VAL A 100 -24.32 21.67 32.92
N THR A 101 -24.76 20.85 33.88
CA THR A 101 -24.15 20.66 35.19
C THR A 101 -24.12 19.17 35.53
N ASP A 102 -23.43 18.80 36.61
CA ASP A 102 -23.43 17.43 37.15
C ASP A 102 -24.84 16.85 37.30
N ALA A 103 -25.81 17.66 37.73
CA ALA A 103 -27.19 17.21 37.94
C ALA A 103 -27.97 16.94 36.65
N THR A 104 -27.55 17.52 35.52
CA THR A 104 -28.26 17.42 34.24
C THR A 104 -27.52 16.58 33.20
N PHE A 105 -26.26 16.22 33.45
CA PHE A 105 -25.42 15.52 32.48
C PHE A 105 -25.96 14.15 32.08
N SER A 106 -26.37 13.30 33.03
CA SER A 106 -26.87 11.96 32.71
C SER A 106 -28.10 11.98 31.81
N THR A 107 -29.05 12.88 32.09
CA THR A 107 -30.24 13.06 31.26
C THR A 107 -29.88 13.65 29.89
N LEU A 108 -28.87 14.52 29.82
CA LEU A 108 -28.44 15.14 28.57
C LEU A 108 -27.93 14.11 27.55
N VAL A 109 -27.13 13.14 27.99
CA VAL A 109 -26.51 12.14 27.10
C VAL A 109 -27.38 10.91 26.87
N GLN A 110 -28.59 10.90 27.43
CA GLN A 110 -29.55 9.82 27.24
C GLN A 110 -30.04 9.79 25.79
N ASP A 111 -30.09 8.59 25.20
CA ASP A 111 -30.66 8.35 23.86
C ASP A 111 -29.99 9.19 22.74
N VAL A 112 -28.69 9.47 22.87
CA VAL A 112 -27.88 10.10 21.80
C VAL A 112 -27.81 9.16 20.60
N ASP A 113 -28.17 9.67 19.43
CA ASP A 113 -28.08 8.92 18.17
C ASP A 113 -26.64 8.49 17.93
N PHE A 114 -26.45 7.22 17.55
CA PHE A 114 -25.12 6.63 17.37
C PHE A 114 -24.23 7.48 16.44
N GLN A 115 -24.81 8.03 15.37
CA GLN A 115 -24.10 8.88 14.41
C GLN A 115 -23.63 10.22 14.98
N TYR A 116 -24.14 10.68 16.12
CA TYR A 116 -23.84 11.97 16.73
C TYR A 116 -22.97 11.88 17.98
N ARG A 117 -22.60 10.68 18.44
CA ARG A 117 -21.84 10.50 19.68
C ARG A 117 -20.52 11.28 19.71
N THR A 118 -19.74 11.23 18.64
CA THR A 118 -18.48 11.98 18.53
C THR A 118 -18.75 13.49 18.48
N ASP A 119 -19.79 13.92 17.75
CA ASP A 119 -20.19 15.33 17.64
C ASP A 119 -20.62 15.91 18.99
N VAL A 120 -21.36 15.11 19.78
CA VAL A 120 -21.77 15.46 21.16
C VAL A 120 -20.55 15.69 22.03
N LEU A 121 -19.58 14.77 22.04
CA LEU A 121 -18.37 14.91 22.84
C LEU A 121 -17.56 16.15 22.43
N ASP A 122 -17.46 16.41 21.13
CA ASP A 122 -16.79 17.61 20.61
C ASP A 122 -17.49 18.89 21.03
N LEU A 123 -18.83 18.94 20.98
CA LEU A 123 -19.59 20.11 21.40
C LEU A 123 -19.52 20.33 22.92
N LEU A 124 -19.57 19.27 23.73
CA LEU A 124 -19.34 19.33 25.18
C LEU A 124 -17.95 19.91 25.48
N GLY A 125 -16.93 19.47 24.74
CA GLY A 125 -15.56 19.95 24.85
C GLY A 125 -15.41 21.42 24.47
N LYS A 126 -15.93 21.83 23.29
CA LYS A 126 -15.91 23.21 22.80
C LYS A 126 -16.58 24.19 23.78
N ASN A 127 -17.61 23.73 24.49
CA ASN A 127 -18.33 24.51 25.51
C ASN A 127 -17.81 24.29 26.94
N LYS A 128 -16.61 23.72 27.11
CA LYS A 128 -15.93 23.54 28.40
C LYS A 128 -16.79 22.85 29.46
N VAL A 129 -17.65 21.91 29.06
CA VAL A 129 -18.50 21.17 30.00
C VAL A 129 -17.65 20.26 30.88
N PHE A 130 -16.61 19.63 30.32
CA PHE A 130 -15.71 18.74 31.05
C PHE A 130 -14.85 19.45 32.11
N GLU A 131 -14.65 20.77 32.00
CA GLU A 131 -13.97 21.57 33.02
C GLU A 131 -14.88 21.92 34.21
N ARG A 132 -16.21 21.77 34.04
CA ARG A 132 -17.24 22.16 35.02
C ARG A 132 -17.90 20.97 35.71
N CYS A 133 -17.89 19.81 35.07
CA CYS A 133 -18.53 18.60 35.57
C CYS A 133 -17.51 17.61 36.15
N THR A 134 -17.92 16.88 37.18
CA THR A 134 -17.09 15.90 37.88
C THR A 134 -16.88 14.65 37.03
N ASP A 135 -15.64 14.15 36.97
CA ASP A 135 -15.23 12.97 36.20
C ASP A 135 -16.12 11.75 36.44
N SER A 136 -16.35 11.38 37.70
CA SER A 136 -17.10 10.20 38.10
C SER A 136 -18.56 10.22 37.62
N ILE A 137 -19.17 11.40 37.52
CA ILE A 137 -20.53 11.56 37.00
C ILE A 137 -20.53 11.45 35.48
N VAL A 138 -19.62 12.17 34.82
CA VAL A 138 -19.55 12.20 33.35
C VAL A 138 -19.21 10.83 32.78
N LEU A 139 -18.16 10.17 33.30
CA LEU A 139 -17.71 8.88 32.77
C LEU A 139 -18.73 7.77 33.04
N ALA A 140 -19.36 7.75 34.21
CA ALA A 140 -20.43 6.79 34.50
C ALA A 140 -21.61 6.97 33.54
N ALA A 141 -22.07 8.20 33.34
CA ALA A 141 -23.18 8.48 32.42
C ALA A 141 -22.86 8.08 30.97
N LEU A 142 -21.65 8.39 30.48
CA LEU A 142 -21.24 8.00 29.12
C LEU A 142 -21.14 6.47 28.96
N GLN A 143 -20.62 5.77 29.97
CA GLN A 143 -20.55 4.30 29.97
C GLN A 143 -21.93 3.65 30.01
N GLU A 144 -22.86 4.16 30.83
CA GLU A 144 -24.25 3.70 30.87
C GLU A 144 -24.94 3.84 29.50
N GLN A 145 -24.62 4.89 28.76
CA GLN A 145 -25.11 5.13 27.40
C GLN A 145 -24.27 4.43 26.31
N SER A 146 -23.40 3.50 26.69
CA SER A 146 -22.58 2.68 25.80
C SER A 146 -21.66 3.49 24.88
N PHE A 147 -21.14 4.64 25.33
CA PHE A 147 -20.01 5.30 24.67
C PHE A 147 -18.77 4.44 24.84
N HIS A 148 -18.15 4.05 23.73
CA HIS A 148 -16.99 3.18 23.75
C HIS A 148 -15.71 3.97 24.10
N PRO A 149 -14.66 3.30 24.61
CA PRO A 149 -13.38 3.96 24.85
C PRO A 149 -12.84 4.70 23.62
N HIS A 150 -13.09 4.18 22.41
CA HIS A 150 -12.76 4.87 21.17
C HIS A 150 -13.42 6.26 21.07
N ASP A 151 -14.72 6.36 21.35
CA ASP A 151 -15.49 7.61 21.29
C ASP A 151 -14.92 8.62 22.29
N LEU A 152 -14.60 8.18 23.52
CA LEU A 152 -14.04 9.06 24.54
C LEU A 152 -12.68 9.62 24.12
N LEU A 153 -11.83 8.78 23.52
CA LEU A 153 -10.49 9.17 23.10
C LEU A 153 -10.51 10.06 21.86
N SER A 154 -11.57 10.08 21.06
CA SER A 154 -11.67 11.03 19.94
C SER A 154 -11.80 12.48 20.43
N CYS A 155 -12.25 12.70 21.68
CA CYS A 155 -12.43 14.03 22.24
C CYS A 155 -11.22 14.47 23.09
N GLN A 156 -10.37 15.34 22.52
CA GLN A 156 -9.19 15.85 23.22
C GLN A 156 -9.51 16.59 24.53
N ALA A 157 -10.63 17.31 24.59
CA ALA A 157 -11.01 18.10 25.75
C ALA A 157 -11.34 17.19 26.95
N LEU A 158 -12.10 16.11 26.70
CA LEU A 158 -12.44 15.10 27.71
C LEU A 158 -11.17 14.41 28.22
N VAL A 159 -10.31 13.94 27.32
CA VAL A 159 -9.06 13.25 27.68
C VAL A 159 -8.14 14.13 28.53
N ARG A 160 -8.10 15.44 28.27
CA ARG A 160 -7.29 16.39 29.06
C ARG A 160 -7.91 16.69 30.43
N ALA A 161 -9.23 16.76 30.51
CA ALA A 161 -9.94 17.09 31.75
C ALA A 161 -9.87 15.92 32.76
N TYR A 162 -10.02 14.69 32.28
CA TYR A 162 -10.12 13.47 33.10
C TYR A 162 -8.91 12.55 32.89
N ASP A 163 -7.71 13.14 32.95
CA ASP A 163 -6.46 12.50 32.54
C ASP A 163 -6.18 11.17 33.26
N GLN A 164 -6.36 11.11 34.59
CA GLN A 164 -6.08 9.90 35.37
C GLN A 164 -7.16 8.83 35.17
N GLU A 165 -8.41 9.26 35.05
CA GLU A 165 -9.57 8.39 34.94
C GLU A 165 -9.58 7.73 33.55
N ILE A 166 -9.24 8.47 32.49
CA ILE A 166 -9.07 7.90 31.14
C ILE A 166 -7.86 6.96 31.08
N ARG A 167 -6.77 7.27 31.79
CA ARG A 167 -5.64 6.32 31.95
C ARG A 167 -6.10 5.03 32.63
N ALA A 168 -6.89 5.11 33.70
CA ALA A 168 -7.41 3.95 34.40
C ALA A 168 -8.35 3.14 33.49
N LEU A 169 -9.26 3.80 32.76
CA LEU A 169 -10.17 3.18 31.81
C LEU A 169 -9.43 2.43 30.70
N LEU A 170 -8.36 3.01 30.14
CA LEU A 170 -7.52 2.35 29.15
C LEU A 170 -6.86 1.07 29.71
N LEU A 171 -6.40 1.11 30.96
CA LEU A 171 -5.70 0.02 31.62
C LEU A 171 -6.63 -1.05 32.21
N ASP A 172 -7.92 -0.79 32.31
CA ASP A 172 -8.89 -1.71 32.91
C ASP A 172 -8.99 -3.01 32.10
N GLU A 173 -9.21 -2.88 30.79
CA GLU A 173 -9.46 -3.99 29.86
C GLU A 173 -8.29 -4.22 28.89
N PRO A 174 -7.67 -5.41 28.84
CA PRO A 174 -6.58 -5.72 27.91
C PRO A 174 -6.90 -5.42 26.44
N ARG A 175 -8.16 -5.59 26.01
CA ARG A 175 -8.60 -5.32 24.62
C ARG A 175 -8.42 -3.87 24.19
N ASN A 176 -8.29 -2.92 25.11
CA ASN A 176 -7.97 -1.53 24.78
C ASN A 176 -6.59 -1.38 24.10
N ALA A 177 -5.72 -2.40 24.17
CA ALA A 177 -4.49 -2.47 23.38
C ALA A 177 -4.74 -2.30 21.88
N GLU A 178 -5.90 -2.72 21.36
CA GLU A 178 -6.26 -2.57 19.95
C GLU A 178 -6.33 -1.11 19.51
N LEU A 179 -6.77 -0.20 20.40
CA LEU A 179 -6.80 1.24 20.15
C LEU A 179 -5.38 1.80 20.00
N LEU A 180 -4.45 1.31 20.82
CA LEU A 180 -3.03 1.68 20.70
C LEU A 180 -2.41 1.13 19.43
N ALA A 181 -2.71 -0.12 19.08
CA ALA A 181 -2.22 -0.77 17.88
C ALA A 181 -2.68 0.00 16.63
N ARG A 182 -3.95 0.41 16.56
CA ARG A 182 -4.50 1.27 15.49
C ARG A 182 -3.79 2.62 15.43
N LYS A 183 -3.57 3.27 16.57
CA LYS A 183 -2.96 4.60 16.64
C LYS A 183 -1.49 4.61 16.22
N PHE A 184 -0.70 3.66 16.71
CA PHE A 184 0.75 3.71 16.62
C PHE A 184 1.34 2.81 15.55
N LEU A 185 0.68 1.69 15.27
CA LEU A 185 1.28 0.61 14.49
C LEU A 185 0.64 0.43 13.11
N GLN A 186 -0.63 0.82 12.91
CA GLN A 186 -1.33 0.70 11.63
C GLN A 186 -0.97 1.86 10.68
N SER A 187 -0.81 1.59 9.38
CA SER A 187 -0.44 2.60 8.35
C SER A 187 -1.53 3.64 8.09
N GLU A 188 -2.80 3.25 8.20
CA GLU A 188 -3.97 4.12 7.98
C GLU A 188 -4.90 3.96 9.19
N GLY A 189 -4.67 4.78 10.22
CA GLY A 189 -5.58 4.86 11.36
C GLY A 189 -6.89 5.52 10.94
N ARG A 190 -8.03 4.92 11.30
CA ARG A 190 -9.31 5.65 11.35
C ARG A 190 -9.30 6.54 12.59
N ASP A 191 -9.85 7.74 12.42
CA ASP A 191 -10.08 8.82 13.39
C ASP A 191 -8.97 9.08 14.43
N PRO A 192 -8.43 10.31 14.51
CA PRO A 192 -7.36 10.59 15.45
C PRO A 192 -7.84 10.44 16.90
N ILE A 193 -7.31 9.44 17.62
CA ILE A 193 -7.54 9.31 19.07
C ILE A 193 -6.49 10.11 19.87
N HIS A 194 -6.86 10.59 21.05
CA HIS A 194 -6.01 11.31 21.99
C HIS A 194 -5.73 10.45 23.22
N LEU A 195 -4.47 10.34 23.63
CA LEU A 195 -4.09 9.63 24.86
C LEU A 195 -3.88 10.62 26.00
N PRO A 196 -4.24 10.28 27.26
CA PRO A 196 -3.98 11.15 28.39
C PRO A 196 -2.47 11.29 28.63
N LYS A 197 -2.04 12.46 29.12
CA LYS A 197 -0.63 12.78 29.37
C LYS A 197 0.00 11.86 30.42
N SER A 198 -0.80 11.37 31.36
CA SER A 198 -0.32 10.38 32.34
C SER A 198 -0.12 8.98 31.77
N PHE A 199 -0.63 8.68 30.58
CA PHE A 199 -0.47 7.36 29.97
C PHE A 199 0.92 7.20 29.36
N THR A 200 1.77 6.50 30.09
CA THR A 200 3.20 6.39 29.78
C THR A 200 3.51 5.27 28.80
N PRO A 201 4.70 5.26 28.17
CA PRO A 201 5.11 4.10 27.36
C PRO A 201 5.23 2.79 28.16
N ALA A 202 5.45 2.86 29.48
CA ALA A 202 5.42 1.69 30.34
C ALA A 202 3.99 1.13 30.47
N ASP A 203 2.99 2.01 30.57
CA ASP A 203 1.57 1.62 30.56
C ASP A 203 1.20 0.97 29.22
N GLN A 204 1.64 1.54 28.09
CA GLN A 204 1.45 0.97 26.75
C GLN A 204 2.06 -0.43 26.63
N ARG A 205 3.33 -0.57 27.05
CA ARG A 205 4.04 -1.85 27.06
C ARG A 205 3.34 -2.91 27.90
N GLY A 206 2.85 -2.51 29.08
CA GLY A 206 2.11 -3.38 29.99
C GLY A 206 0.75 -3.80 29.43
N LEU A 207 0.03 -2.88 28.78
CA LEU A 207 -1.25 -3.15 28.16
C LEU A 207 -1.12 -4.13 27.00
N PHE A 208 -0.12 -3.95 26.11
CA PHE A 208 0.17 -4.94 25.08
C PHE A 208 0.58 -6.30 25.65
N ASP A 209 1.33 -6.34 26.76
CA ASP A 209 1.72 -7.61 27.37
C ASP A 209 0.50 -8.42 27.83
N ARG A 210 -0.41 -7.75 28.55
CA ARG A 210 -1.67 -8.32 29.04
C ARG A 210 -2.56 -8.77 27.89
N TYR A 211 -2.65 -7.96 26.84
CA TYR A 211 -3.41 -8.31 25.64
C TYR A 211 -2.91 -9.60 24.97
N LEU A 212 -1.58 -9.81 24.94
CA LEU A 212 -1.01 -11.05 24.38
C LEU A 212 -1.23 -12.27 25.29
N ASP A 213 -1.53 -12.08 26.57
CA ASP A 213 -1.88 -13.15 27.51
C ASP A 213 -3.36 -13.57 27.44
N GLU A 214 -4.22 -12.77 26.80
CA GLU A 214 -5.61 -13.14 26.52
C GLU A 214 -5.66 -14.49 25.79
N GLU A 215 -6.74 -15.25 25.99
CA GLU A 215 -6.90 -16.56 25.35
C GLU A 215 -7.03 -16.40 23.83
N GLU A 216 -7.92 -15.50 23.40
CA GLU A 216 -8.28 -15.28 22.00
C GLU A 216 -8.19 -13.79 21.59
N PRO A 217 -6.99 -13.16 21.67
CA PRO A 217 -6.80 -11.82 21.14
C PRO A 217 -6.96 -11.84 19.62
N ASN A 218 -7.39 -10.71 19.06
CA ASN A 218 -7.57 -10.57 17.63
C ASN A 218 -6.22 -10.71 16.89
N LEU A 219 -6.12 -11.75 16.05
CA LEU A 219 -4.92 -12.13 15.34
C LEU A 219 -4.30 -10.97 14.52
N ASN A 220 -5.13 -10.07 13.98
CA ASN A 220 -4.64 -8.95 13.18
C ASN A 220 -3.80 -7.98 14.02
N PHE A 221 -4.24 -7.65 15.23
CA PHE A 221 -3.47 -6.77 16.13
C PHE A 221 -2.27 -7.49 16.73
N VAL A 222 -2.36 -8.79 17.01
CA VAL A 222 -1.20 -9.60 17.42
C VAL A 222 -0.12 -9.58 16.34
N LYS A 223 -0.50 -9.78 15.06
CA LYS A 223 0.42 -9.70 13.92
C LYS A 223 1.03 -8.30 13.77
N LEU A 224 0.24 -7.26 13.98
CA LEU A 224 0.70 -5.87 13.94
C LEU A 224 1.77 -5.58 15.00
N ILE A 225 1.58 -6.06 16.23
CA ILE A 225 2.59 -5.97 17.30
C ILE A 225 3.84 -6.79 16.94
N ALA A 226 3.67 -7.94 16.29
CA ALA A 226 4.76 -8.83 15.90
C ALA A 226 5.67 -8.25 14.79
N SER A 227 5.11 -7.49 13.84
CA SER A 227 5.86 -6.83 12.76
C SER A 227 6.42 -5.47 13.16
N ALA A 228 5.70 -4.70 13.98
CA ALA A 228 6.03 -3.32 14.36
C ALA A 228 7.52 -3.06 14.68
N ARG A 229 8.03 -1.90 14.28
CA ARG A 229 9.36 -1.44 14.71
C ARG A 229 9.42 -1.34 16.23
N ALA A 230 10.56 -1.74 16.78
CA ALA A 230 10.80 -1.54 18.21
C ALA A 230 10.96 -0.03 18.45
N ASP A 231 10.10 0.54 19.28
CA ASP A 231 10.11 1.94 19.64
C ASP A 231 9.72 2.07 21.12
N LYS A 232 10.59 2.73 21.88
CA LYS A 232 10.33 3.00 23.30
C LYS A 232 9.11 3.87 23.50
N ASN A 233 8.76 4.73 22.53
CA ASN A 233 7.62 5.64 22.62
C ASN A 233 6.26 4.96 22.40
N THR A 234 6.24 3.80 21.72
CA THR A 234 5.02 3.00 21.49
C THR A 234 4.87 1.87 22.51
N GLY A 235 5.88 1.66 23.37
CA GLY A 235 5.93 0.53 24.27
C GLY A 235 6.21 -0.80 23.57
N VAL A 236 6.64 -0.81 22.30
CA VAL A 236 6.98 -2.04 21.58
C VAL A 236 8.48 -2.32 21.72
N ASP A 237 8.83 -3.42 22.38
CA ASP A 237 10.21 -3.91 22.52
C ASP A 237 10.41 -5.30 21.89
N ALA A 238 11.67 -5.71 21.74
CA ALA A 238 12.01 -7.00 21.12
C ALA A 238 11.38 -8.21 21.83
N ARG A 239 11.19 -8.15 23.16
CA ARG A 239 10.59 -9.24 23.94
C ARG A 239 9.08 -9.33 23.68
N LEU A 240 8.40 -8.19 23.58
CA LEU A 240 6.98 -8.11 23.22
C LEU A 240 6.78 -8.63 21.80
N LYS A 241 7.61 -8.22 20.83
CA LYS A 241 7.57 -8.73 19.45
C LYS A 241 7.69 -10.25 19.41
N LEU A 242 8.63 -10.83 20.17
CA LEU A 242 8.80 -12.28 20.24
C LEU A 242 7.57 -12.98 20.85
N LYS A 243 6.99 -12.42 21.92
CA LYS A 243 5.74 -12.92 22.53
C LYS A 243 4.60 -12.89 21.52
N ALA A 244 4.45 -11.78 20.78
CA ALA A 244 3.43 -11.61 19.76
C ALA A 244 3.60 -12.59 18.59
N ARG A 245 4.83 -12.80 18.08
CA ARG A 245 5.12 -13.78 17.03
C ARG A 245 4.67 -15.19 17.44
N ARG A 246 5.09 -15.64 18.63
CA ARG A 246 4.70 -16.96 19.16
C ARG A 246 3.19 -17.09 19.34
N LYS A 247 2.52 -16.04 19.83
CA LYS A 247 1.06 -16.02 19.98
C LYS A 247 0.36 -16.05 18.62
N ALA A 248 0.84 -15.30 17.63
CA ALA A 248 0.30 -15.31 16.27
C ALA A 248 0.43 -16.70 15.62
N ASP A 249 1.57 -17.36 15.76
CA ASP A 249 1.79 -18.72 15.25
C ASP A 249 0.83 -19.72 15.89
N ALA A 250 0.67 -19.65 17.22
CA ALA A 250 -0.24 -20.52 17.97
C ALA A 250 -1.71 -20.31 17.55
N LEU A 251 -2.17 -19.05 17.44
CA LEU A 251 -3.52 -18.71 17.00
C LEU A 251 -3.77 -19.14 15.55
N THR A 252 -2.80 -18.91 14.67
CA THR A 252 -2.89 -19.32 13.26
C THR A 252 -3.03 -20.83 13.16
N LYS A 253 -2.24 -21.60 13.92
CA LYS A 253 -2.35 -23.06 13.97
C LYS A 253 -3.72 -23.52 14.47
N LYS A 254 -4.22 -22.97 15.59
CA LYS A 254 -5.55 -23.28 16.14
C LYS A 254 -6.68 -23.00 15.13
N MET A 255 -6.57 -21.90 14.39
CA MET A 255 -7.56 -21.53 13.36
C MET A 255 -7.64 -22.58 12.24
N PHE A 256 -6.49 -23.08 11.76
CA PHE A 256 -6.44 -24.11 10.71
C PHE A 256 -6.75 -25.54 11.20
N GLU A 257 -6.74 -25.80 12.52
CA GLU A 257 -7.24 -27.07 13.07
C GLU A 257 -8.76 -27.21 12.94
N SER A 258 -9.49 -26.10 12.84
CA SER A 258 -10.96 -26.04 12.89
C SER A 258 -11.61 -25.48 11.62
N THR A 259 -10.82 -25.01 10.66
CA THR A 259 -11.30 -24.35 9.44
C THR A 259 -10.60 -24.91 8.21
N GLU A 260 -11.35 -25.22 7.15
CA GLU A 260 -10.76 -25.48 5.84
C GLU A 260 -10.18 -24.18 5.26
N GLY A 261 -8.88 -24.19 4.97
CA GLY A 261 -8.21 -23.08 4.32
C GLY A 261 -8.31 -23.14 2.79
N ILE A 262 -8.07 -22.00 2.13
CA ILE A 262 -7.85 -21.97 0.69
C ILE A 262 -6.41 -22.41 0.42
N LYS A 263 -6.23 -23.45 -0.40
CA LYS A 263 -4.90 -23.89 -0.84
C LYS A 263 -4.40 -22.95 -1.93
N THR A 264 -3.24 -22.35 -1.70
CA THR A 264 -2.50 -21.54 -2.67
C THR A 264 -1.10 -22.11 -2.80
N GLY A 265 -0.47 -22.00 -3.97
CA GLY A 265 0.91 -22.47 -4.13
C GLY A 265 1.45 -22.36 -5.54
N CYS A 266 2.60 -22.98 -5.77
CA CYS A 266 3.22 -23.06 -7.07
C CYS A 266 3.85 -24.44 -7.29
N GLU A 267 3.70 -24.98 -8.50
CA GLU A 267 4.38 -26.18 -8.98
C GLU A 267 5.27 -25.81 -10.15
N VAL A 268 6.54 -26.23 -10.09
CA VAL A 268 7.51 -25.99 -11.15
C VAL A 268 8.16 -27.33 -11.52
N GLY A 269 8.22 -27.65 -12.81
CA GLY A 269 8.79 -28.91 -13.29
C GLY A 269 9.43 -28.80 -14.67
N ILE A 270 10.24 -29.82 -15.00
CA ILE A 270 10.81 -30.02 -16.33
C ILE A 270 10.10 -31.22 -16.96
N SER A 271 9.51 -31.04 -18.13
CA SER A 271 8.92 -32.15 -18.91
C SER A 271 9.86 -32.60 -20.03
N ALA A 272 10.00 -33.92 -20.19
CA ALA A 272 10.75 -34.50 -21.29
C ALA A 272 9.97 -34.49 -22.62
N ASP A 273 8.64 -34.53 -22.55
CA ASP A 273 7.77 -34.77 -23.71
C ASP A 273 7.11 -33.50 -24.25
N GLN A 274 7.41 -32.32 -23.68
CA GLN A 274 6.79 -31.05 -24.13
C GLN A 274 7.59 -30.39 -25.26
N VAL A 275 6.85 -29.83 -26.23
CA VAL A 275 7.41 -29.16 -27.40
C VAL A 275 7.61 -27.68 -27.12
N GLU A 276 6.63 -27.03 -26.49
CA GLU A 276 6.67 -25.63 -26.09
C GLU A 276 7.77 -25.41 -25.03
N GLU A 277 8.50 -24.30 -25.14
CA GLU A 277 9.58 -23.95 -24.22
C GLU A 277 9.10 -23.85 -22.77
N VAL A 278 7.92 -23.25 -22.59
CA VAL A 278 7.21 -23.12 -21.32
C VAL A 278 5.71 -23.35 -21.49
N VAL A 279 5.12 -24.08 -20.55
CA VAL A 279 3.67 -24.20 -20.40
C VAL A 279 3.27 -23.68 -19.02
N GLN A 280 2.37 -22.70 -19.00
CA GLN A 280 1.83 -22.11 -17.78
C GLN A 280 0.34 -22.40 -17.67
N SER A 281 -0.12 -22.76 -16.47
CA SER A 281 -1.53 -22.96 -16.19
C SER A 281 -1.87 -22.65 -14.73
N LEU A 282 -3.15 -22.48 -14.44
CA LEU A 282 -3.66 -22.23 -13.09
C LEU A 282 -4.63 -23.35 -12.71
N ASP A 283 -4.36 -24.02 -11.59
CA ASP A 283 -5.25 -25.03 -11.00
C ASP A 283 -5.79 -24.50 -9.68
N GLY A 284 -6.99 -23.92 -9.71
CA GLY A 284 -7.53 -23.16 -8.59
C GLY A 284 -6.68 -21.92 -8.29
N MET A 285 -5.97 -21.93 -7.15
CA MET A 285 -5.03 -20.87 -6.74
C MET A 285 -3.58 -21.37 -6.74
N VAL A 286 -3.30 -22.45 -7.48
CA VAL A 286 -1.95 -23.02 -7.64
C VAL A 286 -1.45 -22.75 -9.06
N GLY A 287 -0.40 -21.95 -9.19
CA GLY A 287 0.27 -21.72 -10.47
C GLY A 287 1.13 -22.92 -10.85
N LYS A 288 1.02 -23.41 -12.08
CA LYS A 288 1.81 -24.54 -12.59
C LYS A 288 2.65 -24.11 -13.78
N TYR A 289 3.95 -24.35 -13.69
CA TYR A 289 4.94 -24.01 -14.70
C TYR A 289 5.70 -25.28 -15.12
N SER A 290 5.72 -25.57 -16.42
CA SER A 290 6.51 -26.67 -17.00
C SER A 290 7.48 -26.13 -18.02
N TYR A 291 8.73 -26.61 -18.01
CA TYR A 291 9.80 -26.17 -18.91
C TYR A 291 10.40 -27.31 -19.74
N SER A 292 10.57 -27.09 -21.04
CA SER A 292 11.02 -28.14 -21.95
C SER A 292 12.43 -28.59 -21.62
N ARG A 293 12.61 -29.90 -21.35
CA ARG A 293 13.94 -30.47 -21.16
C ARG A 293 14.80 -30.23 -22.39
N THR A 294 14.24 -30.45 -23.58
CA THR A 294 14.93 -30.29 -24.86
C THR A 294 15.47 -28.87 -25.00
N TRP A 295 14.61 -27.86 -24.79
CA TRP A 295 15.03 -26.46 -24.82
C TRP A 295 16.18 -26.19 -23.85
N LEU A 296 16.04 -26.61 -22.60
CA LEU A 296 17.05 -26.36 -21.58
C LEU A 296 18.39 -27.06 -21.89
N THR A 297 18.37 -28.27 -22.44
CA THR A 297 19.59 -29.01 -22.80
C THR A 297 20.29 -28.48 -24.05
N GLU A 298 19.54 -27.88 -24.98
CA GLU A 298 20.11 -27.31 -26.21
C GLU A 298 20.69 -25.91 -25.99
N ASN A 299 20.35 -25.24 -24.88
CA ASN A 299 20.67 -23.84 -24.58
C ASN A 299 21.49 -23.70 -23.29
N LEU A 300 22.66 -24.36 -23.24
CA LEU A 300 23.56 -24.39 -22.09
C LEU A 300 24.72 -23.37 -22.17
N ASP A 301 24.78 -22.52 -23.20
CA ASP A 301 25.76 -21.44 -23.25
C ASP A 301 25.41 -20.36 -22.20
N TYR A 302 26.44 -19.72 -21.64
CA TYR A 302 26.29 -18.82 -20.50
C TYR A 302 25.39 -17.60 -20.77
N PRO A 303 25.47 -16.91 -21.94
CA PRO A 303 24.50 -15.88 -22.29
C PRO A 303 23.06 -16.40 -22.27
N THR A 304 22.79 -17.51 -22.96
CA THR A 304 21.42 -18.06 -23.02
C THR A 304 20.92 -18.53 -21.65
N ILE A 305 21.83 -19.03 -20.80
CA ILE A 305 21.49 -19.39 -19.42
C ILE A 305 20.94 -18.18 -18.66
N LEU A 306 21.56 -17.01 -18.78
CA LEU A 306 21.10 -15.79 -18.13
C LEU A 306 19.82 -15.26 -18.78
N ASN A 307 19.72 -15.32 -20.11
CA ASN A 307 18.53 -14.91 -20.86
C ASN A 307 17.28 -15.73 -20.51
N ASN A 308 17.43 -17.00 -20.13
CA ASN A 308 16.30 -17.82 -19.65
C ASN A 308 15.62 -17.19 -18.42
N PHE A 309 16.34 -16.45 -17.55
CA PHE A 309 15.69 -15.75 -16.44
C PHE A 309 14.76 -14.62 -16.88
N VAL A 310 15.08 -13.98 -18.01
CA VAL A 310 14.24 -12.92 -18.59
C VAL A 310 13.13 -13.54 -19.43
N HIS A 311 13.46 -14.32 -20.44
CA HIS A 311 12.49 -14.74 -21.45
C HIS A 311 11.69 -15.99 -21.07
N LEU A 312 12.30 -16.93 -20.33
CA LEU A 312 11.63 -18.18 -19.96
C LEU A 312 10.91 -18.07 -18.60
N PHE A 313 11.57 -17.44 -17.61
CA PHE A 313 11.03 -17.30 -16.25
C PHE A 313 10.38 -15.95 -15.98
N GLN A 314 10.54 -14.97 -16.87
CA GLN A 314 9.88 -13.66 -16.79
C GLN A 314 10.21 -12.92 -15.48
N PHE A 315 11.49 -12.88 -15.10
CA PHE A 315 11.95 -12.09 -13.93
C PHE A 315 11.87 -10.58 -14.19
N ALA A 316 11.87 -10.18 -15.46
CA ALA A 316 11.66 -8.81 -15.89
C ALA A 316 10.69 -8.79 -17.07
N ASN A 317 9.97 -7.68 -17.23
CA ASN A 317 9.09 -7.43 -18.37
C ASN A 317 9.89 -6.96 -19.61
N ASP A 318 9.18 -6.70 -20.71
CA ASP A 318 9.80 -6.28 -21.98
C ASP A 318 10.52 -4.92 -21.92
N HIS A 319 10.23 -4.09 -20.92
CA HIS A 319 10.94 -2.83 -20.63
C HIS A 319 11.95 -2.96 -19.48
N MET A 320 12.34 -4.20 -19.16
CA MET A 320 13.36 -4.56 -18.16
C MET A 320 13.05 -4.06 -16.73
N LEU A 321 11.78 -3.80 -16.40
CA LEU A 321 11.32 -3.64 -15.02
C LEU A 321 11.13 -5.02 -14.39
N LEU A 322 11.63 -5.23 -13.17
CA LEU A 322 11.49 -6.54 -12.52
C LEU A 322 10.03 -6.88 -12.25
N GLU A 323 9.63 -8.12 -12.48
CA GLU A 323 8.28 -8.63 -12.15
C GLU A 323 8.14 -9.02 -10.67
N LEU A 324 9.27 -9.11 -9.98
CA LEU A 324 9.42 -9.64 -8.62
C LEU A 324 8.86 -8.74 -7.49
N PRO A 325 8.92 -7.40 -7.57
CA PRO A 325 8.37 -6.53 -6.54
C PRO A 325 6.86 -6.70 -6.34
N SER A 326 6.38 -6.34 -5.15
CA SER A 326 4.96 -6.17 -4.87
C SER A 326 4.53 -4.78 -5.37
N TYR A 327 3.65 -4.76 -6.36
CA TYR A 327 3.12 -3.52 -6.95
C TYR A 327 1.71 -3.21 -6.46
N GLY A 328 1.42 -1.93 -6.23
CA GLY A 328 0.11 -1.49 -5.73
C GLY A 328 -1.07 -1.92 -6.61
N ALA A 329 -0.91 -1.87 -7.93
CA ALA A 329 -1.93 -2.28 -8.90
C ALA A 329 -2.28 -3.79 -8.84
N GLN A 330 -1.39 -4.62 -8.28
CA GLN A 330 -1.60 -6.07 -8.16
C GLN A 330 -2.31 -6.47 -6.85
N LEU A 331 -2.56 -5.51 -5.95
CA LEU A 331 -3.31 -5.76 -4.73
C LEU A 331 -4.82 -5.80 -5.04
N GLY A 332 -5.51 -6.87 -4.63
CA GLY A 332 -6.97 -6.92 -4.74
C GLY A 332 -7.65 -5.88 -3.84
N VAL A 333 -8.90 -5.52 -4.14
CA VAL A 333 -9.69 -4.54 -3.34
C VAL A 333 -9.69 -4.88 -1.84
N PHE A 334 -9.91 -6.16 -1.50
CA PHE A 334 -9.86 -6.61 -0.10
C PHE A 334 -8.47 -6.46 0.53
N GLU A 335 -7.40 -6.74 -0.22
CA GLU A 335 -6.02 -6.61 0.26
C GLU A 335 -5.62 -5.13 0.42
N ARG A 336 -6.16 -4.24 -0.43
CA ARG A 336 -5.98 -2.78 -0.35
C ARG A 336 -6.68 -2.17 0.85
N PHE A 337 -7.95 -2.52 1.10
CA PHE A 337 -8.81 -1.73 2.01
C PHE A 337 -9.23 -2.44 3.31
N MET A 338 -9.22 -3.78 3.37
CA MET A 338 -9.80 -4.54 4.50
C MET A 338 -8.73 -5.14 5.43
N GLY A 339 -7.45 -5.02 5.09
CA GLY A 339 -6.34 -5.47 5.94
C GLY A 339 -6.08 -4.57 7.15
N THR A 340 -5.15 -4.99 8.02
CA THR A 340 -4.57 -4.15 9.08
C THR A 340 -3.07 -3.97 8.82
N PRO A 341 -2.69 -3.29 7.72
CA PRO A 341 -1.28 -3.13 7.34
C PRO A 341 -0.54 -2.28 8.35
N GLY A 342 0.65 -2.71 8.75
CA GLY A 342 1.58 -1.95 9.58
C GLY A 342 2.09 -0.70 8.89
N LYS A 343 2.47 0.30 9.70
CA LYS A 343 3.00 1.59 9.23
C LYS A 343 4.26 1.44 8.39
N ASP A 344 5.11 0.51 8.78
CA ASP A 344 6.38 0.23 8.11
C ASP A 344 6.35 -1.16 7.46
N ASP A 345 5.18 -1.65 7.05
CA ASP A 345 5.07 -2.95 6.39
C ASP A 345 5.32 -2.79 4.89
N TYR A 346 6.14 -3.67 4.33
CA TYR A 346 6.13 -3.93 2.90
C TYR A 346 4.79 -4.57 2.55
N ARG A 347 3.96 -3.86 1.77
CA ARG A 347 2.62 -4.31 1.42
C ARG A 347 2.72 -5.46 0.42
N THR A 348 2.14 -6.61 0.77
CA THR A 348 2.18 -7.82 -0.07
C THR A 348 0.76 -8.37 -0.28
N GLY A 349 0.50 -8.82 -1.50
CA GLY A 349 -0.77 -9.43 -1.91
C GLY A 349 -0.63 -10.88 -2.36
N ALA A 350 -1.74 -11.48 -2.80
CA ALA A 350 -1.76 -12.85 -3.31
C ALA A 350 -0.87 -13.01 -4.55
N VAL A 351 -0.89 -12.03 -5.45
CA VAL A 351 -0.05 -11.99 -6.66
C VAL A 351 1.42 -11.99 -6.30
N PHE A 352 1.87 -11.10 -5.41
CA PHE A 352 3.25 -11.08 -4.92
C PHE A 352 3.67 -12.44 -4.33
N ARG A 353 2.84 -13.03 -3.46
CA ARG A 353 3.15 -14.34 -2.85
C ARG A 353 3.30 -15.44 -3.89
N LEU A 354 2.47 -15.45 -4.93
CA LEU A 354 2.58 -16.40 -6.04
C LEU A 354 3.88 -16.19 -6.82
N LYS A 355 4.20 -14.95 -7.21
CA LYS A 355 5.45 -14.62 -7.93
C LYS A 355 6.70 -14.92 -7.11
N ASP A 356 6.70 -14.60 -5.82
CA ASP A 356 7.80 -14.88 -4.91
C ASP A 356 8.05 -16.39 -4.79
N GLN A 357 7.00 -17.19 -4.64
CA GLN A 357 7.10 -18.66 -4.63
C GLN A 357 7.54 -19.22 -5.97
N ALA A 358 6.96 -18.76 -7.08
CA ALA A 358 7.28 -19.23 -8.43
C ALA A 358 8.73 -18.94 -8.79
N SER A 359 9.18 -17.70 -8.62
CA SER A 359 10.57 -17.30 -8.91
C SER A 359 11.58 -18.06 -8.06
N LEU A 360 11.29 -18.32 -6.79
CA LEU A 360 12.18 -19.12 -5.95
C LEU A 360 12.26 -20.58 -6.40
N LEU A 361 11.12 -21.19 -6.76
CA LEU A 361 11.07 -22.56 -7.27
C LEU A 361 11.71 -22.69 -8.65
N GLN A 362 11.56 -21.68 -9.52
CA GLN A 362 12.24 -21.59 -10.81
C GLN A 362 13.76 -21.52 -10.62
N THR A 363 14.26 -20.65 -9.75
CA THR A 363 15.69 -20.58 -9.41
C THR A 363 16.21 -21.93 -8.88
N LEU A 364 15.47 -22.58 -7.98
CA LEU A 364 15.83 -23.90 -7.46
C LEU A 364 15.83 -24.98 -8.55
N MET A 365 14.80 -25.01 -9.40
CA MET A 365 14.68 -25.97 -10.49
C MET A 365 15.85 -25.81 -11.44
N TYR A 366 16.17 -24.58 -11.81
CA TYR A 366 17.18 -24.29 -12.80
C TYR A 366 18.60 -24.49 -12.27
N GLU A 367 18.89 -24.09 -11.02
CA GLU A 367 20.15 -24.41 -10.34
C GLU A 367 20.41 -25.92 -10.34
N ARG A 368 19.40 -26.72 -9.98
CA ARG A 368 19.53 -28.19 -9.99
C ARG A 368 19.71 -28.77 -11.38
N PHE A 369 19.01 -28.23 -12.37
CA PHE A 369 19.14 -28.66 -13.76
C PHE A 369 20.55 -28.39 -14.27
N LEU A 370 21.05 -27.16 -14.11
CA LEU A 370 22.39 -26.77 -14.53
C LEU A 370 23.47 -27.61 -13.82
N SER A 371 23.35 -27.82 -12.51
CA SER A 371 24.30 -28.68 -11.77
C SER A 371 24.26 -30.13 -12.28
N SER A 372 23.12 -30.63 -12.76
CA SER A 372 23.04 -31.97 -13.38
C SER A 372 23.75 -32.05 -14.74
N GLU A 373 23.88 -30.92 -15.43
CA GLU A 373 24.67 -30.75 -16.65
C GLU A 373 26.12 -30.29 -16.36
N GLY A 374 26.52 -30.23 -15.07
CA GLY A 374 27.87 -29.86 -14.65
C GLY A 374 28.16 -28.36 -14.67
N ILE A 375 27.13 -27.51 -14.71
CA ILE A 375 27.24 -26.05 -14.73
C ILE A 375 26.75 -25.48 -13.39
N GLU A 376 27.58 -24.69 -12.73
CA GLU A 376 27.20 -23.97 -11.51
C GLU A 376 26.74 -22.56 -11.86
N LEU A 377 25.53 -22.16 -11.44
CA LEU A 377 24.96 -20.86 -11.79
C LEU A 377 25.83 -19.68 -11.31
N GLU A 378 26.48 -19.79 -10.15
CA GLU A 378 27.42 -18.76 -9.67
C GLU A 378 28.64 -18.60 -10.60
N SER A 379 29.06 -19.64 -11.31
CA SER A 379 30.14 -19.55 -12.29
C SER A 379 29.70 -18.82 -13.56
N VAL A 380 28.44 -18.97 -13.96
CA VAL A 380 27.84 -18.19 -15.06
C VAL A 380 27.78 -16.71 -14.69
N ILE A 381 27.39 -16.40 -13.45
CA ILE A 381 27.38 -15.02 -12.94
C ILE A 381 28.81 -14.45 -12.85
N ALA A 382 29.80 -15.25 -12.43
CA ALA A 382 31.20 -14.82 -12.43
C ALA A 382 31.66 -14.41 -13.82
N TRP A 383 31.42 -15.26 -14.82
CA TRP A 383 31.73 -14.99 -16.23
C TRP A 383 31.03 -13.72 -16.75
N PHE A 384 29.78 -13.47 -16.35
CA PHE A 384 29.08 -12.23 -16.74
C PHE A 384 29.88 -10.99 -16.33
N PHE A 385 30.32 -10.92 -15.07
CA PHE A 385 31.06 -9.76 -14.58
C PHE A 385 32.50 -9.70 -15.11
N THR A 386 33.19 -10.83 -15.27
CA THR A 386 34.62 -10.84 -15.60
C THR A 386 34.92 -10.84 -17.09
N ASP A 387 34.09 -11.50 -17.89
CA ASP A 387 34.37 -11.75 -19.30
C ASP A 387 33.37 -11.03 -20.20
N TYR A 388 32.07 -11.23 -19.98
CA TYR A 388 31.03 -10.67 -20.84
C TYR A 388 31.03 -9.13 -20.84
N LEU A 389 31.02 -8.50 -19.66
CA LEU A 389 31.02 -7.04 -19.56
C LEU A 389 32.26 -6.38 -20.20
N GLU A 390 33.42 -7.02 -20.09
CA GLU A 390 34.65 -6.52 -20.74
C GLU A 390 34.62 -6.75 -22.25
N GLN A 391 34.17 -7.93 -22.71
CA GLN A 391 34.19 -8.30 -24.13
C GLN A 391 33.15 -7.53 -24.95
N GLU A 392 31.93 -7.39 -24.43
CA GLU A 392 30.83 -6.73 -25.16
C GLU A 392 30.84 -5.21 -24.98
N PHE A 393 31.15 -4.70 -23.78
CA PHE A 393 31.03 -3.28 -23.46
C PHE A 393 32.36 -2.58 -23.14
N GLY A 394 33.49 -3.31 -23.13
CA GLY A 394 34.78 -2.75 -22.74
C GLY A 394 34.88 -2.39 -21.24
N ALA A 395 33.92 -2.81 -20.42
CA ALA A 395 33.82 -2.44 -19.01
C ALA A 395 34.79 -3.26 -18.15
N LYS A 396 36.00 -2.72 -17.94
CA LYS A 396 37.07 -3.40 -17.21
C LYS A 396 36.95 -3.27 -15.71
N GLY A 397 37.36 -4.33 -15.01
CA GLY A 397 37.60 -4.30 -13.57
C GLY A 397 36.43 -4.74 -12.70
N LEU A 398 35.23 -4.94 -13.27
CA LEU A 398 34.12 -5.57 -12.56
C LEU A 398 34.40 -7.06 -12.36
N LYS A 399 34.15 -7.56 -11.14
CA LYS A 399 34.42 -8.95 -10.75
C LYS A 399 33.42 -9.44 -9.71
N TYR A 400 32.91 -10.65 -9.93
CA TYR A 400 32.18 -11.43 -8.95
C TYR A 400 32.96 -12.71 -8.64
N ARG A 401 33.06 -13.07 -7.36
CA ARG A 401 33.66 -14.35 -6.96
C ARG A 401 32.55 -15.34 -6.59
N ALA A 402 32.54 -16.48 -7.27
CA ALA A 402 31.65 -17.59 -6.90
C ALA A 402 32.07 -18.22 -5.56
N SER A 403 31.11 -18.70 -4.79
CA SER A 403 31.37 -19.51 -3.59
C SER A 403 32.08 -20.82 -3.93
N SER A 404 32.80 -21.37 -2.95
CA SER A 404 33.37 -22.71 -3.09
C SER A 404 32.27 -23.76 -3.30
N PRO A 405 32.42 -24.72 -4.23
CA PRO A 405 31.47 -25.82 -4.41
C PRO A 405 31.29 -26.68 -3.15
N THR A 406 32.30 -26.72 -2.28
CA THR A 406 32.27 -27.47 -1.01
C THR A 406 31.74 -26.67 0.17
N ALA A 407 31.40 -25.38 -0.02
CA ALA A 407 30.89 -24.53 1.05
C ALA A 407 29.47 -24.95 1.45
N THR A 408 29.18 -24.85 2.74
CA THR A 408 27.83 -25.01 3.29
C THR A 408 26.90 -23.89 2.80
N TYR A 409 25.59 -24.10 2.79
CA TYR A 409 24.65 -23.04 2.40
C TYR A 409 24.72 -21.79 3.30
N LEU A 410 25.13 -21.95 4.56
CA LEU A 410 25.40 -20.82 5.47
C LEU A 410 26.57 -19.97 4.96
N GLU A 411 27.68 -20.61 4.60
CA GLU A 411 28.87 -19.95 4.05
C GLU A 411 28.57 -19.32 2.69
N LYS A 412 27.87 -20.05 1.80
CA LYS A 412 27.42 -19.53 0.51
C LYS A 412 26.54 -18.29 0.68
N SER A 413 25.56 -18.33 1.59
CA SER A 413 24.69 -17.17 1.85
C SER A 413 25.47 -15.94 2.31
N ARG A 414 26.40 -16.09 3.26
CA ARG A 414 27.26 -14.98 3.72
C ARG A 414 28.12 -14.42 2.59
N HIS A 415 28.68 -15.31 1.77
CA HIS A 415 29.50 -14.94 0.63
C HIS A 415 28.69 -14.15 -0.40
N LEU A 416 27.52 -14.64 -0.80
CA LEU A 416 26.64 -13.96 -1.77
C LEU A 416 26.25 -12.57 -1.30
N PHE A 417 25.91 -12.37 -0.01
CA PHE A 417 25.60 -11.04 0.50
C PHE A 417 26.79 -10.07 0.41
N SER A 418 28.00 -10.56 0.71
CA SER A 418 29.23 -9.77 0.58
C SER A 418 29.54 -9.44 -0.88
N GLU A 419 29.44 -10.42 -1.77
CA GLU A 419 29.75 -10.25 -3.19
C GLU A 419 28.70 -9.39 -3.90
N MET A 420 27.41 -9.47 -3.55
CA MET A 420 26.37 -8.54 -4.04
C MET A 420 26.71 -7.09 -3.70
N GLU A 421 27.16 -6.80 -2.48
CA GLU A 421 27.58 -5.44 -2.11
C GLU A 421 28.85 -5.02 -2.85
N SER A 422 29.79 -5.95 -3.02
CA SER A 422 31.03 -5.73 -3.77
C SER A 422 30.76 -5.35 -5.22
N VAL A 423 29.94 -6.11 -5.96
CA VAL A 423 29.66 -5.83 -7.38
C VAL A 423 28.92 -4.51 -7.56
N LEU A 424 28.02 -4.16 -6.64
CA LEU A 424 27.30 -2.88 -6.70
C LEU A 424 28.22 -1.69 -6.43
N LYS A 425 29.17 -1.80 -5.48
CA LYS A 425 30.19 -0.76 -5.29
C LYS A 425 31.11 -0.62 -6.50
N GLN A 426 31.54 -1.75 -7.08
CA GLN A 426 32.33 -1.75 -8.31
C GLN A 426 31.57 -1.08 -9.46
N PHE A 427 30.29 -1.42 -9.62
CA PHE A 427 29.42 -0.79 -10.63
C PHE A 427 29.27 0.72 -10.39
N THR A 428 28.99 1.17 -9.16
CA THR A 428 28.94 2.60 -8.82
C THR A 428 30.22 3.33 -9.23
N LEU A 429 31.40 2.79 -8.88
CA LEU A 429 32.67 3.39 -9.30
C LEU A 429 32.82 3.45 -10.83
N HIS A 430 32.41 2.38 -11.52
CA HIS A 430 32.42 2.36 -12.97
C HIS A 430 31.53 3.46 -13.57
N VAL A 431 30.32 3.66 -13.04
CA VAL A 431 29.42 4.73 -13.51
C VAL A 431 29.98 6.12 -13.21
N ASP A 432 30.49 6.34 -12.00
CA ASP A 432 30.95 7.66 -11.55
C ASP A 432 32.28 8.09 -12.17
N TYR A 433 33.20 7.14 -12.40
CA TYR A 433 34.58 7.42 -12.80
C TYR A 433 34.99 6.79 -14.14
N GLY A 434 34.15 5.95 -14.75
CA GLY A 434 34.45 5.21 -15.98
C GLY A 434 35.37 4.00 -15.77
N GLU A 435 35.87 3.78 -14.56
CA GLU A 435 36.77 2.67 -14.22
C GLU A 435 36.56 2.17 -12.79
N VAL A 436 36.94 0.92 -12.54
CA VAL A 436 36.96 0.34 -11.20
C VAL A 436 38.38 0.44 -10.65
N ASP A 437 38.66 1.51 -9.90
CA ASP A 437 39.93 1.66 -9.17
C ASP A 437 39.92 0.81 -7.88
N PRO A 438 40.79 -0.21 -7.75
CA PRO A 438 40.86 -1.05 -6.55
C PRO A 438 41.28 -0.30 -5.29
N GLU A 439 42.13 0.72 -5.39
CA GLU A 439 42.53 1.52 -4.23
C GLU A 439 41.35 2.35 -3.74
N LEU A 440 40.62 2.98 -4.66
CA LEU A 440 39.39 3.72 -4.35
C LEU A 440 38.34 2.82 -3.69
N LEU A 441 38.12 1.61 -4.24
CA LEU A 441 37.17 0.64 -3.68
C LEU A 441 37.50 0.27 -2.22
N THR A 442 38.78 0.20 -1.84
CA THR A 442 39.18 -0.14 -0.46
C THR A 442 38.99 0.99 0.54
N ILE A 443 39.02 2.26 0.10
CA ILE A 443 38.82 3.43 0.97
C ILE A 443 37.36 3.87 1.05
N THR A 444 36.52 3.46 0.09
CA THR A 444 35.06 3.70 0.10
C THR A 444 34.39 2.91 1.23
N SER A 445 34.23 3.58 2.37
CA SER A 445 33.62 3.02 3.59
C SER A 445 32.11 3.25 3.67
N GLU A 446 31.52 3.96 2.71
CA GLU A 446 30.08 4.25 2.72
C GLU A 446 29.24 2.97 2.61
N GLN A 447 28.20 2.90 3.44
CA GLN A 447 27.26 1.80 3.43
C GLN A 447 26.39 1.91 2.18
N LEU A 448 26.36 0.85 1.38
CA LEU A 448 25.57 0.82 0.16
C LEU A 448 24.08 1.02 0.46
N SER A 449 23.47 1.96 -0.23
CA SER A 449 22.03 2.22 -0.25
C SER A 449 21.51 1.86 -1.64
N TYR A 450 20.65 0.86 -1.75
CA TYR A 450 20.19 0.35 -3.04
C TYR A 450 19.50 1.42 -3.90
N GLY A 451 18.88 2.42 -3.27
CA GLY A 451 18.22 3.52 -3.97
C GLY A 451 19.15 4.61 -4.50
N ASP A 452 20.41 4.62 -4.05
CA ASP A 452 21.40 5.63 -4.43
C ASP A 452 22.43 5.09 -5.45
N ILE A 453 22.26 3.86 -5.92
CA ILE A 453 23.13 3.27 -6.94
C ILE A 453 22.85 3.96 -8.27
N PRO A 454 23.83 4.68 -8.85
CA PRO A 454 23.62 5.44 -10.08
C PRO A 454 23.42 4.49 -11.27
N SER A 455 22.79 5.01 -12.32
CA SER A 455 22.75 4.40 -13.65
C SER A 455 23.64 5.20 -14.60
N GLN A 456 24.22 4.52 -15.60
CA GLN A 456 24.89 5.14 -16.73
C GLN A 456 23.88 5.85 -17.65
N VAL A 457 22.63 5.43 -17.61
CA VAL A 457 21.53 5.97 -18.40
C VAL A 457 20.93 7.17 -17.68
N VAL A 458 21.14 8.36 -18.25
CA VAL A 458 20.48 9.59 -17.80
C VAL A 458 18.98 9.48 -18.06
N ASP A 459 18.18 9.87 -17.07
CA ASP A 459 16.72 9.84 -17.13
C ASP A 459 16.14 8.45 -17.41
N LYS A 460 16.84 7.39 -16.93
CA LYS A 460 16.47 5.98 -17.12
C LYS A 460 15.01 5.70 -16.80
N TYR A 461 14.53 6.20 -15.66
CA TYR A 461 13.15 6.00 -15.22
C TYR A 461 12.39 7.31 -15.13
N ALA A 462 11.09 7.26 -15.37
CA ALA A 462 10.16 8.32 -15.00
C ALA A 462 9.12 7.81 -13.99
N TYR A 463 8.69 8.71 -13.11
CA TYR A 463 7.74 8.45 -12.01
C TYR A 463 6.63 9.48 -12.03
N VAL A 464 5.45 9.09 -11.55
CA VAL A 464 4.34 10.01 -11.32
C VAL A 464 4.75 11.08 -10.30
N ALA A 465 4.68 12.35 -10.70
CA ALA A 465 4.93 13.48 -9.84
C ALA A 465 3.75 13.69 -8.86
N ASN A 466 3.97 14.46 -7.79
CA ASN A 466 2.89 14.85 -6.89
C ASN A 466 2.00 15.92 -7.55
N ASN A 467 1.16 15.47 -8.48
CA ASN A 467 0.27 16.29 -9.28
C ASN A 467 -1.12 15.63 -9.33
N ALA A 468 -2.15 16.39 -8.93
CA ALA A 468 -3.52 15.88 -8.83
C ALA A 468 -4.11 15.46 -10.18
N ASP A 469 -3.67 16.09 -11.28
CA ASP A 469 -4.19 15.77 -12.61
C ASP A 469 -3.82 14.34 -13.01
N ILE A 470 -2.53 13.99 -12.96
CA ILE A 470 -2.04 12.66 -13.34
C ILE A 470 -2.57 11.56 -12.40
N GLN A 471 -2.69 11.85 -11.11
CA GLN A 471 -3.31 10.93 -10.14
C GLN A 471 -4.79 10.70 -10.48
N GLY A 472 -5.52 11.77 -10.81
CA GLY A 472 -6.90 11.70 -11.28
C GLY A 472 -7.03 10.91 -12.58
N ILE A 473 -6.16 11.15 -13.57
CA ILE A 473 -6.11 10.41 -14.84
C ILE A 473 -5.90 8.92 -14.58
N GLN A 474 -4.85 8.54 -13.83
CA GLN A 474 -4.57 7.14 -13.55
C GLN A 474 -5.72 6.45 -12.81
N HIS A 475 -6.29 7.12 -11.80
CA HIS A 475 -7.46 6.60 -11.11
C HIS A 475 -8.62 6.37 -12.08
N LEU A 476 -8.97 7.36 -12.92
CA LEU A 476 -10.08 7.24 -13.85
C LEU A 476 -9.89 6.12 -14.88
N LEU A 477 -8.66 5.97 -15.41
CA LEU A 477 -8.34 5.00 -16.45
C LEU A 477 -8.23 3.56 -15.95
N PHE A 478 -7.55 3.36 -14.82
CA PHE A 478 -7.05 2.03 -14.42
C PHE A 478 -7.63 1.51 -13.11
N SER A 479 -8.21 2.36 -12.26
CA SER A 479 -8.81 1.92 -11.00
C SER A 479 -10.11 1.16 -11.25
N ASP A 480 -10.22 -0.02 -10.65
CA ASP A 480 -11.47 -0.79 -10.54
C ASP A 480 -12.53 -0.08 -9.66
N GLN A 481 -12.14 0.95 -8.91
CA GLN A 481 -13.04 1.81 -8.14
C GLN A 481 -13.37 3.13 -8.86
N SER A 482 -12.99 3.29 -10.13
CA SER A 482 -13.33 4.48 -10.92
C SER A 482 -14.84 4.53 -11.18
N GLY A 483 -15.43 5.72 -11.06
CA GLY A 483 -16.83 5.93 -11.43
C GLY A 483 -17.14 5.72 -12.92
N LEU A 484 -16.13 5.43 -13.75
CA LEU A 484 -16.26 5.18 -15.20
C LEU A 484 -16.29 3.69 -15.58
N VAL A 485 -16.10 2.75 -14.65
CA VAL A 485 -16.03 1.32 -14.97
C VAL A 485 -17.39 0.67 -15.29
N HIS A 486 -18.49 1.32 -14.88
CA HIS A 486 -19.85 0.84 -15.08
C HIS A 486 -20.74 1.97 -15.59
N ILE A 487 -21.29 1.81 -16.80
CA ILE A 487 -22.24 2.75 -17.41
C ILE A 487 -23.66 2.17 -17.30
N SER A 488 -23.80 0.88 -17.64
CA SER A 488 -25.03 0.10 -17.55
C SER A 488 -24.70 -1.39 -17.39
N SER A 489 -25.71 -2.24 -17.20
CA SER A 489 -25.51 -3.70 -17.10
C SER A 489 -24.82 -4.34 -18.30
N ASP A 490 -24.91 -3.72 -19.48
CA ASP A 490 -24.30 -4.23 -20.71
C ASP A 490 -22.94 -3.57 -21.02
N LEU A 491 -22.58 -2.52 -20.26
CA LEU A 491 -21.38 -1.73 -20.44
C LEU A 491 -20.65 -1.57 -19.10
N GLU A 492 -19.97 -2.64 -18.70
CA GLU A 492 -19.10 -2.68 -17.54
C GLU A 492 -17.80 -3.46 -17.83
N ALA A 493 -16.72 -3.10 -17.16
CA ALA A 493 -15.44 -3.78 -17.25
C ALA A 493 -14.62 -3.58 -15.96
N GLU A 494 -13.46 -4.23 -15.87
CA GLU A 494 -12.55 -4.11 -14.72
C GLU A 494 -11.87 -2.73 -14.64
N SER A 495 -11.75 -2.03 -15.76
CA SER A 495 -11.25 -0.66 -15.81
C SER A 495 -11.84 0.10 -17.00
N PHE A 496 -11.78 1.43 -16.94
CA PHE A 496 -12.25 2.28 -18.04
C PHE A 496 -11.47 2.04 -19.34
N LEU A 497 -10.16 1.76 -19.23
CA LEU A 497 -9.35 1.33 -20.37
C LEU A 497 -9.96 0.13 -21.09
N HIS A 498 -10.26 -0.95 -20.36
CA HIS A 498 -10.84 -2.16 -20.95
C HIS A 498 -12.23 -1.89 -21.51
N LEU A 499 -13.02 -1.07 -20.84
CA LEU A 499 -14.36 -0.70 -21.27
C LEU A 499 -14.34 -0.04 -22.67
N VAL A 500 -13.44 0.94 -22.87
CA VAL A 500 -13.30 1.67 -24.15
C VAL A 500 -12.65 0.82 -25.24
N ILE A 501 -11.70 -0.06 -24.92
CA ILE A 501 -11.07 -0.94 -25.93
C ILE A 501 -12.05 -2.00 -26.43
N ALA A 502 -12.90 -2.53 -25.54
CA ALA A 502 -13.80 -3.64 -25.88
C ALA A 502 -15.11 -3.18 -26.54
N ASN A 503 -15.49 -1.91 -26.41
CA ASN A 503 -16.80 -1.41 -26.82
C ASN A 503 -16.72 -0.10 -27.59
N ASP A 504 -17.72 0.15 -28.43
CA ASP A 504 -17.90 1.44 -29.11
C ASP A 504 -18.87 2.31 -28.29
N ILE A 505 -18.34 3.27 -27.54
CA ILE A 505 -19.11 4.04 -26.54
C ILE A 505 -19.18 5.51 -26.98
N ALA A 506 -20.41 6.01 -27.13
CA ALA A 506 -20.67 7.41 -27.41
C ALA A 506 -20.72 8.25 -26.13
N TYR A 507 -20.40 9.54 -26.22
CA TYR A 507 -20.39 10.45 -25.07
C TYR A 507 -21.75 10.51 -24.34
N ASP A 508 -22.83 10.52 -25.11
CA ASP A 508 -24.20 10.65 -24.56
C ASP A 508 -24.67 9.40 -23.80
N GLN A 509 -23.93 8.29 -23.85
CA GLN A 509 -24.23 7.08 -23.06
C GLN A 509 -23.77 7.21 -21.60
N PHE A 510 -22.84 8.12 -21.30
CA PHE A 510 -22.38 8.36 -19.94
C PHE A 510 -23.40 9.18 -19.16
N HIS A 511 -23.57 8.87 -17.87
CA HIS A 511 -24.40 9.67 -16.97
C HIS A 511 -23.78 11.07 -16.77
N GLU A 512 -24.58 12.09 -16.45
CA GLU A 512 -24.09 13.47 -16.26
C GLU A 512 -22.92 13.59 -15.27
N TYR A 513 -22.90 12.75 -14.22
CA TYR A 513 -21.80 12.73 -13.25
C TYR A 513 -20.51 12.13 -13.83
N GLN A 514 -20.61 11.21 -14.81
CA GLN A 514 -19.48 10.59 -15.50
C GLN A 514 -18.93 11.48 -16.62
N GLN A 515 -19.81 12.19 -17.32
CA GLN A 515 -19.45 13.11 -18.42
C GLN A 515 -18.39 14.14 -17.99
N ARG A 516 -18.45 14.63 -16.75
CA ARG A 516 -17.42 15.53 -16.19
C ARG A 516 -16.01 14.92 -16.17
N ASN A 517 -15.93 13.63 -15.85
CA ASN A 517 -14.65 12.92 -15.83
C ASN A 517 -14.15 12.65 -17.26
N ILE A 518 -15.07 12.41 -18.22
CA ILE A 518 -14.72 12.31 -19.64
C ILE A 518 -14.21 13.65 -20.17
N ASP A 519 -14.90 14.76 -19.89
CA ASP A 519 -14.49 16.10 -20.29
C ASP A 519 -13.10 16.44 -19.74
N PHE A 520 -12.82 16.08 -18.48
CA PHE A 520 -11.49 16.22 -17.89
C PHE A 520 -10.42 15.42 -18.64
N LEU A 521 -10.69 14.16 -19.00
CA LEU A 521 -9.73 13.35 -19.78
C LEU A 521 -9.52 13.90 -21.20
N VAL A 522 -10.55 14.49 -21.82
CA VAL A 522 -10.43 15.18 -23.12
C VAL A 522 -9.62 16.47 -22.98
N GLU A 523 -9.87 17.27 -21.95
CA GLU A 523 -9.11 18.51 -21.66
C GLU A 523 -7.62 18.22 -21.47
N LYS A 524 -7.30 17.13 -20.78
CA LYS A 524 -5.91 16.68 -20.56
C LYS A 524 -5.31 15.93 -21.75
N GLY A 525 -6.02 15.82 -22.87
CA GLY A 525 -5.53 15.22 -24.10
C GLY A 525 -5.33 13.70 -24.02
N ILE A 526 -5.98 13.03 -23.06
CA ILE A 526 -5.95 11.57 -22.92
C ILE A 526 -6.95 10.92 -23.89
N LEU A 527 -8.12 11.55 -24.02
CA LEU A 527 -9.19 11.13 -24.92
C LEU A 527 -9.39 12.13 -26.05
N THR A 528 -9.97 11.68 -27.15
CA THR A 528 -10.47 12.54 -28.23
C THR A 528 -11.88 13.04 -27.91
N GLY A 529 -12.15 14.34 -28.12
CA GLY A 529 -13.44 14.97 -27.84
C GLY A 529 -14.55 14.74 -28.87
N ASP A 530 -14.63 13.54 -29.45
CA ASP A 530 -15.70 13.17 -30.38
C ASP A 530 -16.94 12.70 -29.59
N ARG A 531 -18.11 13.28 -29.89
CA ARG A 531 -19.37 12.92 -29.23
C ARG A 531 -19.88 11.56 -29.67
N ASP A 532 -19.58 11.18 -30.91
CA ASP A 532 -20.08 9.94 -31.50
C ASP A 532 -19.30 8.72 -30.97
N ARG A 533 -18.01 8.90 -30.64
CA ARG A 533 -17.16 7.84 -30.09
C ARG A 533 -16.04 8.35 -29.19
N ILE A 534 -15.97 7.79 -27.99
CA ILE A 534 -14.81 7.95 -27.11
C ILE A 534 -13.65 7.07 -27.58
N ALA A 535 -12.48 7.68 -27.79
CA ALA A 535 -11.25 6.99 -28.14
C ALA A 535 -10.04 7.65 -27.47
N PHE A 536 -8.95 6.87 -27.31
CA PHE A 536 -7.69 7.38 -26.79
C PHE A 536 -6.97 8.23 -27.84
N ALA A 537 -6.42 9.36 -27.40
CA ALA A 537 -5.72 10.29 -28.27
C ALA A 537 -4.36 9.76 -28.76
N SER A 538 -3.68 8.97 -27.93
CA SER A 538 -2.32 8.46 -28.22
C SER A 538 -2.09 7.10 -27.56
N ALA A 539 -1.86 6.07 -28.39
CA ALA A 539 -1.48 4.74 -27.89
C ALA A 539 -0.13 4.76 -27.14
N PRO A 540 0.94 5.42 -27.62
CA PRO A 540 2.19 5.54 -26.87
C PRO A 540 2.02 6.17 -25.48
N GLN A 541 1.25 7.26 -25.38
CA GLN A 541 0.98 7.91 -24.09
C GLN A 541 0.23 6.95 -23.14
N LEU A 542 -0.77 6.24 -23.66
CA LEU A 542 -1.53 5.27 -22.89
C LEU A 542 -0.68 4.11 -22.39
N HIS A 543 0.25 3.60 -23.20
CA HIS A 543 1.19 2.55 -22.78
C HIS A 543 2.09 3.03 -21.62
N VAL A 544 2.61 4.25 -21.69
CA VAL A 544 3.40 4.85 -20.60
C VAL A 544 2.57 4.99 -19.33
N LEU A 545 1.34 5.52 -19.43
CA LEU A 545 0.43 5.67 -18.29
C LEU A 545 0.09 4.32 -17.65
N LYS A 546 -0.10 3.28 -18.46
CA LYS A 546 -0.39 1.92 -18.02
C LYS A 546 0.80 1.34 -17.26
N GLU A 547 2.00 1.45 -17.81
CA GLU A 547 3.21 0.95 -17.17
C GLU A 547 3.48 1.67 -15.83
N LEU A 548 3.32 2.99 -15.79
CA LEU A 548 3.43 3.77 -14.55
C LEU A 548 2.42 3.33 -13.48
N TRP A 549 1.22 2.89 -13.89
CA TRP A 549 0.23 2.36 -12.96
C TRP A 549 0.58 0.95 -12.48
N GLU A 550 0.98 0.06 -13.40
CA GLU A 550 1.25 -1.35 -13.11
C GLU A 550 2.56 -1.56 -12.33
N TYR A 551 3.59 -0.76 -12.62
CA TYR A 551 4.95 -0.94 -12.10
C TYR A 551 5.49 0.27 -11.32
N GLU A 552 4.66 1.30 -11.09
CA GLU A 552 5.00 2.53 -10.33
C GLU A 552 6.12 3.39 -10.96
N ALA A 553 6.69 2.94 -12.09
CA ALA A 553 7.74 3.59 -12.85
C ALA A 553 7.65 3.13 -14.32
N THR A 554 8.24 3.91 -15.23
CA THR A 554 8.40 3.53 -16.64
C THR A 554 9.87 3.62 -17.04
N SER A 555 10.35 2.68 -17.85
CA SER A 555 11.74 2.68 -18.36
C SER A 555 11.82 3.45 -19.67
N CYS A 556 12.35 4.68 -19.61
CA CYS A 556 12.18 5.67 -20.66
C CYS A 556 12.73 5.22 -22.02
N LEU A 557 13.96 4.70 -22.05
CA LEU A 557 14.64 4.36 -23.31
C LEU A 557 14.14 3.06 -23.97
N HIS A 558 13.38 2.23 -23.27
CA HIS A 558 12.75 1.04 -23.86
C HIS A 558 11.50 1.37 -24.66
N HIS A 559 10.92 2.55 -24.48
CA HIS A 559 9.83 3.01 -25.31
C HIS A 559 10.31 3.36 -26.73
N SER A 560 9.41 3.18 -27.70
CA SER A 560 9.61 3.75 -29.04
C SER A 560 9.82 5.27 -28.99
N ALA A 561 10.37 5.86 -30.05
CA ALA A 561 10.57 7.32 -30.12
C ALA A 561 9.28 8.13 -29.85
N ALA A 562 8.10 7.60 -30.22
CA ALA A 562 6.83 8.24 -29.91
C ALA A 562 6.45 8.14 -28.42
N GLY A 563 6.80 7.04 -27.76
CA GLY A 563 6.61 6.87 -26.31
C GLY A 563 7.57 7.74 -25.51
N GLN A 564 8.84 7.82 -25.90
CA GLN A 564 9.83 8.74 -25.32
C GLN A 564 9.35 10.19 -25.41
N LYS A 565 8.85 10.60 -26.59
CA LYS A 565 8.25 11.93 -26.75
C LYS A 565 7.04 12.15 -25.82
N ALA A 566 6.19 11.15 -25.64
CA ALA A 566 5.06 11.24 -24.73
C ALA A 566 5.52 11.41 -23.28
N ILE A 567 6.60 10.73 -22.88
CA ILE A 567 7.24 10.92 -21.56
C ILE A 567 7.72 12.37 -21.42
N ASP A 568 8.46 12.89 -22.39
CA ASP A 568 8.98 14.27 -22.37
C ASP A 568 7.86 15.32 -22.27
N GLU A 569 6.77 15.11 -23.01
CA GLU A 569 5.57 15.97 -22.97
C GLU A 569 4.93 15.93 -21.57
N MET A 570 4.82 14.75 -20.95
CA MET A 570 4.27 14.61 -19.60
C MET A 570 5.20 15.15 -18.50
N VAL A 571 6.53 15.06 -18.68
CA VAL A 571 7.51 15.71 -17.80
C VAL A 571 7.40 17.22 -17.91
N SER A 572 7.29 17.75 -19.14
CA SER A 572 7.08 19.18 -19.40
C SER A 572 5.78 19.71 -18.80
N ALA A 573 4.74 18.87 -18.74
CA ALA A 573 3.47 19.17 -18.07
C ALA A 573 3.55 19.07 -16.53
N GLY A 574 4.69 18.67 -15.97
CA GLY A 574 4.86 18.45 -14.54
C GLY A 574 4.10 17.24 -14.01
N TRP A 575 3.74 16.29 -14.87
CA TRP A 575 3.08 15.04 -14.48
C TRP A 575 4.08 13.97 -14.09
N LEU A 576 5.27 13.98 -14.68
CA LEU A 576 6.32 12.99 -14.42
C LEU A 576 7.62 13.64 -13.96
N ALA A 577 8.44 12.87 -13.25
CA ALA A 577 9.79 13.26 -12.84
C ALA A 577 10.79 12.12 -13.11
N HIS A 578 11.96 12.47 -13.65
CA HIS A 578 13.01 11.52 -13.97
C HIS A 578 13.89 11.13 -12.80
N ARG A 579 14.49 9.94 -12.87
CA ARG A 579 15.61 9.48 -12.05
C ARG A 579 16.59 8.64 -12.88
N SER A 580 17.87 8.74 -12.53
CA SER A 580 18.99 8.02 -13.15
C SER A 580 19.63 7.04 -12.16
N THR A 581 18.84 6.11 -11.63
CA THR A 581 19.29 5.07 -10.69
C THR A 581 19.27 3.70 -11.36
N LEU A 582 20.11 2.76 -10.93
CA LEU A 582 20.16 1.41 -11.49
C LEU A 582 18.81 0.70 -11.35
N LEU A 583 18.25 0.75 -10.13
CA LEU A 583 16.99 0.13 -9.75
C LEU A 583 15.87 1.18 -9.68
N SER A 584 14.64 0.75 -10.00
CA SER A 584 13.44 1.56 -9.75
C SER A 584 13.08 1.60 -8.26
N ALA A 585 12.25 2.55 -7.83
CA ALA A 585 11.85 2.67 -6.41
C ALA A 585 11.18 1.40 -5.85
N ALA A 586 10.35 0.73 -6.66
CA ALA A 586 9.70 -0.53 -6.28
C ALA A 586 10.73 -1.69 -6.18
N GLU A 587 11.71 -1.72 -7.08
CA GLU A 587 12.82 -2.68 -7.04
C GLU A 587 13.68 -2.46 -5.80
N VAL A 588 14.04 -1.21 -5.48
CA VAL A 588 14.76 -0.84 -4.25
C VAL A 588 14.01 -1.32 -3.02
N SER A 589 12.70 -1.07 -2.97
CA SER A 589 11.83 -1.51 -1.87
C SER A 589 11.85 -3.04 -1.71
N TYR A 590 11.78 -3.77 -2.83
CA TYR A 590 11.87 -5.23 -2.85
C TYR A 590 13.21 -5.75 -2.32
N PHE A 591 14.35 -5.16 -2.73
CA PHE A 591 15.67 -5.51 -2.20
C PHE A 591 15.77 -5.18 -0.69
N ASN A 592 15.29 -4.01 -0.27
CA ASN A 592 15.29 -3.61 1.14
C ASN A 592 14.45 -4.55 2.00
N TYR A 593 13.27 -4.96 1.53
CA TYR A 593 12.40 -5.91 2.21
C TYR A 593 13.13 -7.23 2.51
N PHE A 594 13.82 -7.83 1.53
CA PHE A 594 14.53 -9.09 1.75
C PHE A 594 15.82 -8.93 2.55
N LEU A 595 16.60 -7.89 2.30
CA LEU A 595 17.99 -7.84 2.77
C LEU A 595 18.14 -7.11 4.11
N ASN A 596 17.39 -6.04 4.37
CA ASN A 596 17.61 -5.20 5.56
C ASN A 596 16.31 -4.93 6.34
N ASP A 597 16.40 -4.11 7.39
CA ASP A 597 15.30 -3.64 8.24
C ASP A 597 15.21 -2.10 8.26
N LYS A 598 15.88 -1.43 7.30
CA LYS A 598 15.96 0.04 7.23
C LYS A 598 14.61 0.64 6.85
N GLU A 599 13.96 0.06 5.84
CA GLU A 599 12.72 0.55 5.26
C GLU A 599 11.48 -0.20 5.78
N PHE A 600 11.55 -1.52 5.88
CA PHE A 600 10.40 -2.35 6.25
C PHE A 600 10.64 -3.15 7.53
N SER A 601 9.60 -3.25 8.35
CA SER A 601 9.63 -3.90 9.66
C SER A 601 9.22 -5.38 9.63
N ASN A 602 8.54 -5.79 8.57
CA ASN A 602 8.00 -7.13 8.35
C ASN A 602 8.85 -8.02 7.41
N GLY A 603 10.02 -7.53 6.98
CA GLY A 603 10.96 -8.27 6.13
C GLY A 603 11.79 -9.33 6.88
N PRO A 604 12.38 -10.30 6.17
CA PRO A 604 13.26 -11.31 6.76
C PRO A 604 14.65 -10.79 7.17
N SER A 605 15.06 -9.62 6.69
CA SER A 605 16.32 -8.95 7.02
C SER A 605 17.55 -9.86 6.86
N LEU A 606 17.61 -10.59 5.73
CA LEU A 606 18.54 -11.69 5.51
C LEU A 606 20.00 -11.22 5.63
N ARG A 607 20.40 -10.12 4.98
CA ARG A 607 21.77 -9.61 5.09
C ARG A 607 22.13 -9.30 6.53
N ASN A 608 21.28 -8.57 7.25
CA ASN A 608 21.54 -8.20 8.65
C ASN A 608 21.70 -9.46 9.52
N ARG A 609 20.85 -10.48 9.31
CA ARG A 609 20.89 -11.73 10.08
C ARG A 609 22.17 -12.54 9.83
N TYR A 610 22.60 -12.62 8.58
CA TYR A 610 23.76 -13.45 8.17
C TYR A 610 25.11 -12.76 8.40
N LEU A 611 25.17 -11.43 8.27
CA LEU A 611 26.39 -10.65 8.52
C LEU A 611 26.63 -10.35 10.01
N HIS A 612 25.57 -10.13 10.81
CA HIS A 612 25.72 -9.82 12.25
C HIS A 612 25.56 -11.03 13.17
N GLY A 613 25.50 -12.25 12.61
CA GLY A 613 25.54 -13.49 13.39
C GLY A 613 24.31 -13.74 14.27
N SER A 614 23.18 -13.10 14.00
CA SER A 614 21.93 -13.27 14.77
C SER A 614 21.05 -14.44 14.27
N GLN A 615 21.65 -15.42 13.60
CA GLN A 615 20.97 -16.70 13.30
C GLN A 615 20.70 -17.41 14.64
N ALA A 616 19.54 -18.06 14.78
CA ALA A 616 19.28 -18.86 15.96
C ALA A 616 20.20 -20.09 15.96
N ASP A 617 20.82 -20.41 17.09
CA ASP A 617 21.46 -21.72 17.30
C ASP A 617 20.39 -22.81 17.09
N GLY A 618 20.41 -23.47 15.93
CA GLY A 618 19.42 -24.49 15.54
C GLY A 618 18.71 -24.28 14.21
N ASP A 619 19.05 -23.26 13.41
CA ASP A 619 18.60 -23.19 12.02
C ASP A 619 19.08 -24.44 11.25
N ASP A 620 18.15 -25.20 10.67
CA ASP A 620 18.45 -26.37 9.85
C ASP A 620 18.97 -25.94 8.46
N ASP A 621 19.71 -26.82 7.79
CA ASP A 621 20.29 -26.61 6.46
C ASP A 621 19.25 -26.13 5.43
N ARG A 622 17.98 -26.52 5.61
CA ARG A 622 16.84 -26.05 4.81
C ARG A 622 16.65 -24.52 4.84
N VAL A 623 16.84 -23.89 6.01
CA VAL A 623 16.70 -22.43 6.17
C VAL A 623 17.84 -21.71 5.45
N HIS A 624 19.05 -22.24 5.59
CA HIS A 624 20.22 -21.71 4.89
C HIS A 624 20.10 -21.90 3.38
N ARG A 625 19.60 -23.04 2.92
CA ARG A 625 19.34 -23.30 1.50
C ARG A 625 18.30 -22.36 0.91
N HIS A 626 17.18 -22.12 1.62
CA HIS A 626 16.18 -21.14 1.21
C HIS A 626 16.76 -19.73 1.12
N THR A 627 17.60 -19.35 2.10
CA THR A 627 18.29 -18.06 2.09
C THR A 627 19.22 -17.94 0.88
N TYR A 628 20.04 -18.96 0.62
CA TYR A 628 20.95 -19.01 -0.51
C TYR A 628 20.20 -18.83 -1.83
N LEU A 629 19.10 -19.55 -2.05
CA LEU A 629 18.29 -19.42 -3.26
C LEU A 629 17.67 -18.02 -3.40
N THR A 630 17.25 -17.42 -2.29
CA THR A 630 16.73 -16.04 -2.27
C THR A 630 17.83 -15.04 -2.66
N ALA A 631 19.03 -15.18 -2.09
CA ALA A 631 20.17 -14.34 -2.43
C ALA A 631 20.61 -14.52 -3.88
N LEU A 632 20.61 -15.75 -4.39
CA LEU A 632 20.95 -16.07 -5.78
C LEU A 632 19.94 -15.45 -6.75
N ARG A 633 18.64 -15.53 -6.46
CA ARG A 633 17.59 -14.85 -7.22
C ARG A 633 17.81 -13.32 -7.26
N LEU A 634 18.13 -12.72 -6.12
CA LEU A 634 18.40 -11.27 -6.04
C LEU A 634 19.65 -10.89 -6.84
N LEU A 635 20.70 -11.72 -6.79
CA LEU A 635 21.91 -11.50 -7.59
C LEU A 635 21.64 -11.62 -9.09
N VAL A 636 20.83 -12.59 -9.53
CA VAL A 636 20.38 -12.68 -10.93
C VAL A 636 19.57 -11.45 -11.34
N ALA A 637 18.69 -10.95 -10.47
CA ALA A 637 17.98 -9.71 -10.74
C ALA A 637 18.94 -8.53 -10.92
N LEU A 638 20.01 -8.43 -10.12
CA LEU A 638 21.05 -7.41 -10.33
C LEU A 638 21.79 -7.58 -11.66
N VAL A 639 22.11 -8.81 -12.07
CA VAL A 639 22.72 -9.09 -13.38
C VAL A 639 21.83 -8.58 -14.51
N ILE A 640 20.51 -8.84 -14.46
CA ILE A 640 19.56 -8.33 -15.44
C ILE A 640 19.61 -6.79 -15.49
N LYS A 641 19.56 -6.11 -14.33
CA LYS A 641 19.52 -4.65 -14.27
C LYS A 641 20.82 -3.98 -14.69
N ILE A 642 21.97 -4.57 -14.36
CA ILE A 642 23.29 -4.08 -14.78
C ILE A 642 23.45 -4.27 -16.28
N ASN A 643 23.08 -5.45 -16.81
CA ASN A 643 23.14 -5.72 -18.23
C ASN A 643 22.27 -4.74 -19.04
N ASP A 644 21.03 -4.53 -18.60
CA ASP A 644 20.10 -3.55 -19.18
C ASP A 644 20.72 -2.15 -19.26
N ASP A 645 21.41 -1.72 -18.20
CA ASP A 645 22.10 -0.43 -18.13
C ASP A 645 23.18 -0.29 -19.20
N PHE A 646 24.01 -1.31 -19.37
CA PHE A 646 25.05 -1.37 -20.40
C PHE A 646 24.45 -1.41 -21.82
N CYS A 647 23.45 -2.27 -22.07
CA CYS A 647 22.79 -2.38 -23.36
C CYS A 647 22.14 -1.06 -23.81
N LEU A 648 21.46 -0.35 -22.91
CA LEU A 648 20.85 0.95 -23.21
C LEU A 648 21.90 2.02 -23.51
N THR A 649 23.03 1.99 -22.80
CA THR A 649 24.12 2.95 -22.99
C THR A 649 24.79 2.76 -24.36
N ASP A 650 25.10 1.51 -24.72
CA ASP A 650 25.71 1.17 -26.01
C ASP A 650 24.80 1.51 -27.19
N ASN A 651 23.50 1.17 -27.10
CA ASN A 651 22.51 1.55 -28.10
C ASN A 651 22.38 3.07 -28.27
N ALA A 652 22.45 3.84 -27.17
CA ALA A 652 22.38 5.29 -27.22
C ALA A 652 23.65 5.93 -27.82
N VAL A 653 24.81 5.27 -27.70
CA VAL A 653 26.05 5.67 -28.39
C VAL A 653 25.93 5.38 -29.89
N LEU A 654 25.52 4.17 -30.26
CA LEU A 654 25.34 3.76 -31.66
C LEU A 654 24.29 4.61 -32.41
N ALA A 655 23.27 5.11 -31.73
CA ALA A 655 22.25 5.98 -32.36
C ALA A 655 22.75 7.42 -32.62
N LYS A 656 23.90 7.83 -32.06
CA LYS A 656 24.50 9.17 -32.23
C LYS A 656 25.63 9.18 -33.28
N GLU A 657 26.16 8.01 -33.65
CA GLU A 657 27.12 7.82 -34.73
C GLU A 657 26.41 7.64 -36.09
#